data_AF-A0A560FTS3-F1
#
_entry.id   AF-A0A560FTS3-F1
#
_cell.length_a   1.000
_cell.length_b   1.000
_cell.length_c   1.000
_cell.angle_alpha   90.00
_cell.angle_beta   90.00
_cell.angle_gamma   90.00
#
_symmetry.space_group_name_H-M   'P 1'
#
loop_
_entity.id
_entity.type
_entity.pdbx_description
1 polymer ?
#
loop_
_entity_poly.entity_id
_entity_poly.type
_entity_poly.pdbx_seq_one_letter_code
_entity_poly.pdbx_strand_id
1 'polypeptide(L)'
;MNTLETGLAIARALHLALALAAWGLPAFAALVVAKAPAGPARDDLTATLRRWARGAAGTAVAAGLLWFAAQAAVFVGDDNPAAVLGALAATAATRYGHVVLPRLALLVAAVVLEKRLSVQRLAGLLGLSLALHAGVGHVAVTFDTASLPGLAAEVLHLLAAGAWLGGMAGLLLALSRPALAADLAMRFSPLGVTCVTLLAATALLNGVGLIGTLAGLIGTTYGHVAIAKAVLFALMLGCAALNRWRIAPGLARGTVPLGMLRTCVLVELSLGTAVVALAAWLASIVPGVHDQPLWPFTRKLSGEILSDPDYGGLAWKAILLSGLGILGLALAVMPPWPGAWRRPALALRLPALAAAGAALWFGVPDLDLLTVEAFPTSYWSSPTGFTAASVAQGAALFPGHCARCHGAGGAGDGPDAAKLSIPPADLTAHHLLDHSEGDIFWWLSHGMPDPDGKPVMPAFEDQLSEDERWALIDYIHTLNSGTTVAEAKGVWTWGMPAPELDLSCPADGALAKAGSLADLAGRPLLLAIGYGDVPAQALAAVRATPVVPVIVSTNPDQAPPASACGSTSPEAAVAYRTIGGAPEGPLLVLVDSRGALRTIWQGPFPATPAAIAVLAAKAEEAERHPFATGGGGHHHH
;
A
#
# COMPACT_ATOMS: atom_id res chain seq x y z
N MET A 1 -1.43 -2.23 -19.54
CA MET A 1 -0.34 -3.21 -19.77
C MET A 1 -0.08 -3.34 -21.25
N ASN A 2 1.18 -3.36 -21.66
CA ASN A 2 1.55 -3.65 -23.05
C ASN A 2 1.59 -5.18 -23.31
N THR A 3 1.90 -5.58 -24.53
CA THR A 3 1.95 -6.99 -24.95
C THR A 3 3.02 -7.79 -24.19
N LEU A 4 4.18 -7.18 -23.93
CA LEU A 4 5.30 -7.75 -23.19
C LEU A 4 4.90 -8.08 -21.74
N GLU A 5 4.32 -7.12 -21.02
CA GLU A 5 3.85 -7.28 -19.65
C GLU A 5 2.76 -8.35 -19.54
N THR A 6 1.87 -8.41 -20.53
CA THR A 6 0.83 -9.45 -20.60
C THR A 6 1.44 -10.84 -20.76
N GLY A 7 2.43 -10.98 -21.65
CA GLY A 7 3.19 -12.22 -21.83
C GLY A 7 3.93 -12.65 -20.56
N LEU A 8 4.54 -11.69 -19.85
CA LEU A 8 5.19 -11.91 -18.56
C LEU A 8 4.21 -12.47 -17.53
N ALA A 9 3.03 -11.84 -17.38
CA ALA A 9 2.01 -12.25 -16.43
C ALA A 9 1.50 -13.68 -16.71
N ILE A 10 1.28 -14.03 -17.98
CA ILE A 10 0.86 -15.37 -18.39
C ILE A 10 1.93 -16.43 -18.07
N ALA A 11 3.19 -16.17 -18.43
CA ALA A 11 4.30 -17.09 -18.17
C ALA A 11 4.48 -17.33 -16.66
N ARG A 12 4.36 -16.25 -15.87
CA ARG A 12 4.38 -16.31 -14.41
C ARG A 12 3.23 -17.14 -13.85
N ALA A 13 2.00 -16.90 -14.30
CA ALA A 13 0.81 -17.62 -13.87
C ALA A 13 0.94 -19.13 -14.13
N LEU A 14 1.41 -19.49 -15.33
CA LEU A 14 1.64 -20.87 -15.72
C LEU A 14 2.70 -21.54 -14.83
N HIS A 15 3.85 -20.88 -14.64
CA HIS A 15 4.92 -21.39 -13.77
C HIS A 15 4.43 -21.61 -12.34
N LEU A 16 3.72 -20.63 -11.76
CA LEU A 16 3.21 -20.70 -10.40
C LEU A 16 2.18 -21.82 -10.23
N ALA A 17 1.19 -21.93 -11.13
CA ALA A 17 0.19 -23.00 -11.08
C ALA A 17 0.83 -24.40 -11.15
N LEU A 18 1.81 -24.58 -12.04
CA LEU A 18 2.55 -25.85 -12.17
C LEU A 18 3.42 -26.14 -10.94
N ALA A 19 4.05 -25.13 -10.34
CA ALA A 19 4.83 -25.28 -9.12
C ALA A 19 3.96 -25.67 -7.90
N LEU A 20 2.78 -25.07 -7.77
CA LEU A 20 1.78 -25.42 -6.75
C LEU A 20 1.34 -26.88 -6.90
N ALA A 21 1.04 -27.31 -8.13
CA ALA A 21 0.68 -28.70 -8.41
C ALA A 21 1.85 -29.68 -8.17
N ALA A 22 3.06 -29.32 -8.62
CA ALA A 22 4.27 -30.13 -8.44
C ALA A 22 4.54 -30.44 -6.98
N TRP A 23 4.39 -29.45 -6.09
CA TRP A 23 4.58 -29.64 -4.66
C TRP A 23 3.37 -30.25 -3.95
N GLY A 24 2.15 -29.82 -4.26
CA GLY A 24 0.95 -30.26 -3.55
C GLY A 24 0.62 -31.74 -3.73
N LEU A 25 0.96 -32.34 -4.88
CA LEU A 25 0.75 -33.78 -5.15
C LEU A 25 1.56 -34.70 -4.19
N PRO A 26 2.90 -34.58 -4.06
CA PRO A 26 3.67 -35.37 -3.10
C PRO A 26 3.40 -34.95 -1.65
N ALA A 27 3.04 -33.69 -1.38
CA ALA A 27 2.58 -33.27 -0.05
C ALA A 27 1.28 -33.99 0.36
N PHE A 28 0.30 -34.09 -0.54
CA PHE A 28 -0.92 -34.87 -0.34
C PHE A 28 -0.61 -36.36 -0.10
N ALA A 29 0.30 -36.93 -0.89
CA ALA A 29 0.74 -38.30 -0.69
C ALA A 29 1.36 -38.51 0.71
N ALA A 30 2.21 -37.59 1.15
CA ALA A 30 2.90 -37.67 2.45
C ALA A 30 1.99 -37.40 3.66
N LEU A 31 1.08 -36.43 3.55
CA LEU A 31 0.26 -35.96 4.68
C LEU A 31 -1.08 -36.70 4.82
N VAL A 32 -1.63 -37.18 3.71
CA VAL A 32 -2.98 -37.78 3.63
C VAL A 32 -2.91 -39.25 3.25
N VAL A 33 -2.38 -39.57 2.05
CA VAL A 33 -2.38 -40.96 1.52
C VAL A 33 -1.54 -41.89 2.39
N ALA A 34 -0.43 -41.42 2.95
CA ALA A 34 0.44 -42.21 3.81
C ALA A 34 -0.26 -42.74 5.09
N LYS A 35 -1.37 -42.12 5.49
CA LYS A 35 -2.18 -42.51 6.66
C LYS A 35 -3.34 -43.47 6.31
N ALA A 36 -3.61 -43.73 5.03
CA ALA A 36 -4.61 -44.70 4.59
C ALA A 36 -4.09 -46.14 4.76
N PRO A 37 -4.96 -47.16 4.83
CA PRO A 37 -4.54 -48.56 4.95
C PRO A 37 -3.53 -48.96 3.86
N ALA A 38 -2.51 -49.73 4.24
CA ALA A 38 -1.54 -50.26 3.29
C ALA A 38 -2.23 -51.23 2.31
N GLY A 39 -1.87 -51.16 1.03
CA GLY A 39 -2.41 -52.04 0.02
C GLY A 39 -2.15 -51.56 -1.41
N PRO A 40 -2.45 -52.41 -2.42
CA PRO A 40 -2.10 -52.13 -3.82
C PRO A 40 -2.68 -50.82 -4.36
N ALA A 41 -3.90 -50.47 -3.96
CA ALA A 41 -4.55 -49.23 -4.38
C ALA A 41 -3.84 -47.96 -3.84
N ARG A 42 -3.28 -48.03 -2.63
CA ARG A 42 -2.53 -46.93 -2.02
C ARG A 42 -1.18 -46.75 -2.72
N ASP A 43 -0.51 -47.86 -3.03
CA ASP A 43 0.80 -47.84 -3.68
C ASP A 43 0.69 -47.35 -5.14
N ASP A 44 -0.32 -47.82 -5.87
CA ASP A 44 -0.65 -47.34 -7.23
C ASP A 44 -1.00 -45.84 -7.24
N LEU A 45 -1.81 -45.38 -6.28
CA LEU A 45 -2.12 -43.95 -6.16
C LEU A 45 -0.85 -43.14 -5.86
N THR A 46 0.00 -43.60 -4.93
CA THR A 46 1.26 -42.92 -4.58
C THR A 46 2.18 -42.83 -5.79
N ALA A 47 2.34 -43.91 -6.55
CA ALA A 47 3.11 -43.92 -7.79
C ALA A 47 2.53 -42.98 -8.86
N THR A 48 1.20 -42.92 -8.97
CA THR A 48 0.50 -42.00 -9.88
C THR A 48 0.74 -40.54 -9.49
N LEU A 49 0.58 -40.18 -8.23
CA LEU A 49 0.85 -38.83 -7.71
C LEU A 49 2.29 -38.39 -8.00
N ARG A 50 3.27 -39.28 -7.80
CA ARG A 50 4.69 -39.02 -8.11
C ARG A 50 4.94 -38.77 -9.59
N ARG A 51 4.32 -39.56 -10.48
CA ARG A 51 4.43 -39.36 -11.94
C ARG A 51 3.88 -38.00 -12.37
N TRP A 52 2.70 -37.62 -11.87
CA TRP A 52 2.09 -36.32 -12.16
C TRP A 52 2.91 -35.17 -11.57
N ALA A 53 3.44 -35.31 -10.35
CA ALA A 53 4.32 -34.33 -9.73
C ALA A 53 5.59 -34.10 -10.57
N ARG A 54 6.19 -35.18 -11.10
CA ARG A 54 7.35 -35.08 -12.01
C ARG A 54 7.03 -34.35 -13.29
N GLY A 55 5.88 -34.65 -13.91
CA GLY A 55 5.40 -33.97 -15.11
C GLY A 55 5.15 -32.48 -14.87
N ALA A 56 4.46 -32.15 -13.77
CA ALA A 56 4.22 -30.77 -13.35
C ALA A 56 5.53 -30.03 -13.08
N ALA A 57 6.48 -30.63 -12.36
CA ALA A 57 7.78 -30.03 -12.08
C ALA A 57 8.59 -29.78 -13.36
N GLY A 58 8.65 -30.76 -14.28
CA GLY A 58 9.33 -30.59 -15.57
C GLY A 58 8.72 -29.49 -16.43
N THR A 59 7.39 -29.40 -16.47
CA THR A 59 6.69 -28.33 -17.18
C THR A 59 6.88 -26.98 -16.48
N ALA A 60 6.93 -26.95 -15.14
CA ALA A 60 7.21 -25.75 -14.37
C ALA A 60 8.61 -25.20 -14.66
N VAL A 61 9.61 -26.05 -14.93
CA VAL A 61 10.94 -25.61 -15.37
C VAL A 61 10.84 -24.89 -16.72
N ALA A 62 10.17 -25.49 -17.71
CA ALA A 62 10.01 -24.85 -19.02
C ALA A 62 9.25 -23.52 -18.92
N ALA A 63 8.13 -23.48 -18.20
CA ALA A 63 7.37 -22.26 -17.95
C ALA A 63 8.19 -21.20 -17.18
N GLY A 64 9.05 -21.64 -16.25
CA GLY A 64 9.93 -20.76 -15.49
C GLY A 64 11.07 -20.17 -16.32
N LEU A 65 11.61 -20.92 -17.29
CA LEU A 65 12.58 -20.40 -18.26
C LEU A 65 11.92 -19.38 -19.20
N LEU A 66 10.69 -19.65 -19.65
CA LEU A 66 9.90 -18.69 -20.43
C LEU A 66 9.62 -17.42 -19.63
N TRP A 67 9.24 -17.55 -18.37
CA TRP A 67 9.05 -16.41 -17.46
C TRP A 67 10.35 -15.62 -17.25
N PHE A 68 11.49 -16.30 -17.10
CA PHE A 68 12.80 -15.66 -16.99
C PHE A 68 13.16 -14.86 -18.26
N ALA A 69 12.93 -15.43 -19.45
CA ALA A 69 13.14 -14.75 -20.72
C ALA A 69 12.17 -13.55 -20.91
N ALA A 70 10.90 -13.70 -20.54
CA ALA A 70 9.93 -12.61 -20.59
C ALA A 70 10.32 -11.46 -19.64
N GLN A 71 10.90 -11.77 -18.47
CA GLN A 71 11.41 -10.73 -17.56
C GLN A 71 12.60 -9.98 -18.16
N ALA A 72 13.49 -10.68 -18.88
CA ALA A 72 14.60 -10.06 -19.60
C ALA A 72 14.09 -9.16 -20.74
N ALA A 73 13.05 -9.56 -21.46
CA ALA A 73 12.41 -8.75 -22.50
C ALA A 73 11.82 -7.45 -21.94
N VAL A 74 11.09 -7.53 -20.81
CA VAL A 74 10.56 -6.33 -20.12
C VAL A 74 11.69 -5.43 -19.61
N PHE A 75 12.79 -6.01 -19.13
CA PHE A 75 13.95 -5.25 -18.64
C PHE A 75 14.64 -4.44 -19.76
N VAL A 76 14.71 -4.97 -20.99
CA VAL A 76 15.29 -4.27 -22.15
C VAL A 76 14.25 -3.38 -22.86
N GLY A 77 12.96 -3.68 -22.70
CA GLY A 77 11.89 -3.03 -23.46
C GLY A 77 11.80 -3.49 -24.91
N ASP A 78 12.37 -4.66 -25.24
CA ASP A 78 12.43 -5.21 -26.60
C ASP A 78 12.12 -6.73 -26.56
N ASP A 79 11.24 -7.19 -27.46
CA ASP A 79 10.86 -8.61 -27.59
C ASP A 79 11.72 -9.38 -28.61
N ASN A 80 12.67 -8.71 -29.26
CA ASN A 80 13.60 -9.33 -30.19
C ASN A 80 14.45 -10.42 -29.49
N PRO A 81 14.48 -11.66 -30.01
CA PRO A 81 15.24 -12.75 -29.40
C PRO A 81 16.72 -12.46 -29.15
N ALA A 82 17.39 -11.69 -30.01
CA ALA A 82 18.80 -11.33 -29.85
C ALA A 82 19.01 -10.37 -28.68
N ALA A 83 18.13 -9.37 -28.53
CA ALA A 83 18.14 -8.43 -27.42
C ALA A 83 17.86 -9.15 -26.09
N VAL A 84 16.85 -10.01 -26.07
CA VAL A 84 16.50 -10.84 -24.90
C VAL A 84 17.68 -11.73 -24.49
N LEU A 85 18.32 -12.44 -25.45
CA LEU A 85 19.49 -13.28 -25.18
C LEU A 85 20.65 -12.48 -24.57
N GLY A 86 20.91 -11.27 -25.08
CA GLY A 86 21.94 -10.37 -24.56
C GLY A 86 21.69 -9.94 -23.11
N ALA A 87 20.42 -9.80 -22.71
CA ALA A 87 20.04 -9.36 -21.37
C ALA A 87 19.94 -10.48 -20.33
N LEU A 88 19.90 -11.75 -20.72
CA LEU A 88 19.74 -12.87 -19.76
C LEU A 88 20.79 -12.86 -18.64
N ALA A 89 22.04 -12.53 -18.94
CA ALA A 89 23.12 -12.47 -17.95
C ALA A 89 22.91 -11.31 -16.95
N ALA A 90 22.50 -10.14 -17.44
CA ALA A 90 22.17 -8.99 -16.61
C ALA A 90 20.96 -9.31 -15.72
N THR A 91 19.90 -9.90 -16.29
CA THR A 91 18.72 -10.36 -15.53
C THR A 91 19.11 -11.41 -14.48
N ALA A 92 20.03 -12.32 -14.77
CA ALA A 92 20.53 -13.32 -13.82
C ALA A 92 21.29 -12.72 -12.63
N ALA A 93 21.97 -11.58 -12.83
CA ALA A 93 22.70 -10.86 -11.81
C ALA A 93 21.80 -9.99 -10.91
N THR A 94 20.52 -9.82 -11.25
CA THR A 94 19.57 -9.11 -10.40
C THR A 94 19.14 -9.97 -9.20
N ARG A 95 18.54 -9.33 -8.19
CA ARG A 95 17.86 -10.03 -7.07
C ARG A 95 16.86 -11.07 -7.58
N TYR A 96 16.13 -10.76 -8.65
CA TYR A 96 15.19 -11.69 -9.28
C TYR A 96 15.91 -12.96 -9.76
N GLY A 97 17.03 -12.81 -10.47
CA GLY A 97 17.83 -13.94 -10.95
C GLY A 97 18.38 -14.82 -9.82
N HIS A 98 18.87 -14.20 -8.75
CA HIS A 98 19.35 -14.90 -7.56
C HIS A 98 18.30 -15.75 -6.84
N VAL A 99 17.01 -15.45 -7.02
CA VAL A 99 15.91 -16.25 -6.45
C VAL A 99 15.37 -17.28 -7.45
N VAL A 100 15.18 -16.89 -8.71
CA VAL A 100 14.55 -17.76 -9.72
C VAL A 100 15.48 -18.90 -10.15
N LEU A 101 16.77 -18.67 -10.36
CA LEU A 101 17.69 -19.71 -10.84
C LEU A 101 17.85 -20.88 -9.86
N PRO A 102 18.07 -20.67 -8.53
CA PRO A 102 18.09 -21.77 -7.57
C PRO A 102 16.76 -22.54 -7.52
N ARG A 103 15.61 -21.87 -7.68
CA ARG A 103 14.30 -22.54 -7.74
C ARG A 103 14.19 -23.48 -8.93
N LEU A 104 14.59 -23.02 -10.12
CA LEU A 104 14.60 -23.86 -11.32
C LEU A 104 15.54 -25.06 -11.13
N ALA A 105 16.71 -24.86 -10.50
CA ALA A 105 17.63 -25.95 -10.17
C ALA A 105 17.00 -26.97 -9.20
N LEU A 106 16.26 -26.53 -8.18
CA LEU A 106 15.54 -27.42 -7.26
C LEU A 106 14.44 -28.22 -7.97
N LEU A 107 13.70 -27.61 -8.90
CA LEU A 107 12.71 -28.30 -9.72
C LEU A 107 13.37 -29.35 -10.64
N VAL A 108 14.49 -29.01 -11.29
CA VAL A 108 15.26 -29.96 -12.11
C VAL A 108 15.78 -31.12 -11.25
N ALA A 109 16.35 -30.82 -10.08
CA ALA A 109 16.82 -31.83 -9.14
C ALA A 109 15.68 -32.76 -8.71
N ALA A 110 14.49 -32.22 -8.45
CA ALA A 110 13.31 -33.03 -8.11
C ALA A 110 12.90 -33.97 -9.25
N VAL A 111 12.98 -33.52 -10.51
CA VAL A 111 12.67 -34.34 -11.69
C VAL A 111 13.68 -35.47 -11.89
N VAL A 112 14.97 -35.16 -11.76
CA VAL A 112 16.08 -36.09 -11.99
C VAL A 112 16.19 -37.12 -10.87
N LEU A 113 16.06 -36.68 -9.62
CA LEU A 113 16.24 -37.51 -8.42
C LEU A 113 14.94 -38.16 -7.95
N GLU A 114 13.80 -37.93 -8.62
CA GLU A 114 12.46 -38.41 -8.20
C GLU A 114 12.50 -39.85 -7.70
N LYS A 115 12.96 -40.80 -8.54
CA LYS A 115 13.02 -42.23 -8.19
C LYS A 115 13.90 -42.57 -6.98
N ARG A 116 14.88 -41.73 -6.65
CA ARG A 116 15.80 -41.92 -5.52
C ARG A 116 15.27 -41.32 -4.21
N LEU A 117 14.29 -40.42 -4.30
CA LEU A 117 13.74 -39.70 -3.14
C LEU A 117 12.51 -40.42 -2.59
N SER A 118 12.41 -40.50 -1.26
CA SER A 118 11.15 -40.82 -0.61
C SER A 118 10.12 -39.73 -0.90
N VAL A 119 8.83 -40.04 -0.76
CA VAL A 119 7.77 -39.06 -1.04
C VAL A 119 7.87 -37.82 -0.14
N GLN A 120 8.31 -37.98 1.12
CA GLN A 120 8.52 -36.85 2.02
C GLN A 120 9.70 -35.98 1.58
N ARG A 121 10.82 -36.58 1.15
CA ARG A 121 11.98 -35.82 0.66
C ARG A 121 11.68 -35.09 -0.64
N LEU A 122 10.92 -35.71 -1.54
CA LEU A 122 10.43 -35.06 -2.76
C LEU A 122 9.53 -33.86 -2.43
N ALA A 123 8.59 -34.03 -1.49
CA ALA A 123 7.73 -32.94 -1.01
C ALA A 123 8.55 -31.82 -0.34
N GLY A 124 9.58 -32.14 0.43
CA GLY A 124 10.48 -31.15 1.05
C GLY A 124 11.25 -30.34 0.02
N LEU A 125 11.82 -31.00 -1.00
CA LEU A 125 12.59 -30.34 -2.06
C LEU A 125 11.72 -29.38 -2.90
N LEU A 126 10.55 -29.85 -3.33
CA LEU A 126 9.59 -29.05 -4.10
C LEU A 126 8.97 -27.93 -3.23
N GLY A 127 8.78 -28.19 -1.93
CA GLY A 127 8.28 -27.21 -0.97
C GLY A 127 9.29 -26.09 -0.75
N LEU A 128 10.58 -26.42 -0.66
CA LEU A 128 11.65 -25.42 -0.61
C LEU A 128 11.68 -24.56 -1.88
N SER A 129 11.54 -25.17 -3.05
CA SER A 129 11.44 -24.42 -4.31
C SER A 129 10.24 -23.47 -4.34
N LEU A 130 9.10 -23.88 -3.77
CA LEU A 130 7.91 -23.04 -3.70
C LEU A 130 8.06 -21.93 -2.66
N ALA A 131 8.63 -22.22 -1.48
CA ALA A 131 8.89 -21.24 -0.43
C ALA A 131 9.82 -20.11 -0.90
N LEU A 132 10.88 -20.44 -1.65
CA LEU A 132 11.76 -19.44 -2.25
C LEU A 132 11.04 -18.50 -3.23
N HIS A 133 9.87 -18.87 -3.76
CA HIS A 133 9.09 -17.98 -4.64
C HIS A 133 8.62 -16.72 -3.90
N ALA A 134 8.46 -16.77 -2.57
CA ALA A 134 8.11 -15.62 -1.75
C ALA A 134 9.15 -14.47 -1.85
N GLY A 135 10.38 -14.78 -2.25
CA GLY A 135 11.41 -13.78 -2.54
C GLY A 135 11.23 -13.04 -3.86
N VAL A 136 10.16 -13.31 -4.62
CA VAL A 136 9.85 -12.67 -5.90
C VAL A 136 8.48 -11.99 -5.86
N GLY A 137 8.44 -10.68 -6.08
CA GLY A 137 7.21 -9.89 -6.17
C GLY A 137 7.19 -8.71 -5.20
N HIS A 138 6.08 -7.97 -5.18
CA HIS A 138 5.94 -6.75 -4.41
C HIS A 138 6.12 -6.96 -2.91
N VAL A 139 5.61 -8.05 -2.34
CA VAL A 139 5.77 -8.37 -0.91
C VAL A 139 7.26 -8.40 -0.50
N ALA A 140 8.14 -8.95 -1.34
CA ALA A 140 9.57 -9.03 -1.03
C ALA A 140 10.29 -7.66 -1.07
N VAL A 141 9.65 -6.63 -1.64
CA VAL A 141 10.19 -5.26 -1.78
C VAL A 141 9.52 -4.31 -0.79
N THR A 142 8.20 -4.40 -0.64
CA THR A 142 7.39 -3.55 0.26
C THR A 142 7.72 -3.81 1.72
N PHE A 143 7.97 -5.08 2.08
CA PHE A 143 8.41 -5.46 3.40
C PHE A 143 9.94 -5.54 3.35
N ASP A 144 10.63 -4.48 3.77
CA ASP A 144 12.09 -4.47 3.90
C ASP A 144 12.56 -5.74 4.63
N THR A 145 13.75 -6.22 4.31
CA THR A 145 14.36 -7.44 4.85
C THR A 145 14.38 -7.54 6.38
N ALA A 146 14.16 -6.43 7.10
CA ALA A 146 13.98 -6.37 8.54
C ALA A 146 12.58 -6.81 9.04
N SER A 147 11.56 -6.84 8.18
CA SER A 147 10.19 -7.23 8.51
C SER A 147 9.91 -8.71 8.19
N LEU A 148 10.53 -9.58 8.99
CA LEU A 148 10.30 -11.04 9.02
C LEU A 148 8.81 -11.47 8.87
N PRO A 149 7.80 -10.75 9.40
CA PRO A 149 6.41 -11.15 9.27
C PRO A 149 5.88 -11.23 7.83
N GLY A 150 6.26 -10.29 6.95
CA GLY A 150 5.73 -10.23 5.58
C GLY A 150 6.22 -11.39 4.70
N LEU A 151 7.54 -11.65 4.73
CA LEU A 151 8.11 -12.78 4.01
C LEU A 151 7.61 -14.13 4.53
N ALA A 152 7.50 -14.27 5.86
CA ALA A 152 6.96 -15.49 6.47
C ALA A 152 5.50 -15.71 6.08
N ALA A 153 4.68 -14.66 6.05
CA ALA A 153 3.30 -14.73 5.60
C ALA A 153 3.19 -15.18 4.14
N GLU A 154 4.05 -14.68 3.25
CA GLU A 154 4.04 -15.09 1.84
C GLU A 154 4.48 -16.55 1.64
N VAL A 155 5.52 -16.99 2.36
CA VAL A 155 5.92 -18.42 2.36
C VAL A 155 4.75 -19.29 2.82
N LEU A 156 4.10 -18.93 3.93
CA LEU A 156 2.94 -19.64 4.45
C LEU A 156 1.76 -19.59 3.48
N HIS A 157 1.53 -18.47 2.79
CA HIS A 157 0.47 -18.31 1.80
C HIS A 157 0.66 -19.28 0.62
N LEU A 158 1.86 -19.31 0.04
CA LEU A 158 2.19 -20.17 -1.10
C LEU A 158 2.14 -21.65 -0.73
N LEU A 159 2.66 -22.02 0.45
CA LEU A 159 2.56 -23.39 0.95
C LEU A 159 1.11 -23.77 1.31
N ALA A 160 0.30 -22.87 1.86
CA ALA A 160 -1.11 -23.17 2.09
C ALA A 160 -1.87 -23.35 0.76
N ALA A 161 -1.60 -22.50 -0.24
CA ALA A 161 -2.19 -22.56 -1.57
C ALA A 161 -1.83 -23.88 -2.27
N GLY A 162 -0.56 -24.29 -2.24
CA GLY A 162 -0.11 -25.50 -2.92
C GLY A 162 -0.61 -26.77 -2.24
N ALA A 163 -0.66 -26.81 -0.90
CA ALA A 163 -1.18 -27.95 -0.16
C ALA A 163 -2.68 -28.12 -0.37
N TRP A 164 -3.42 -27.01 -0.48
CA TRP A 164 -4.84 -27.04 -0.78
C TRP A 164 -5.11 -27.40 -2.25
N LEU A 165 -4.67 -26.58 -3.21
CA LEU A 165 -4.97 -26.77 -4.63
C LEU A 165 -4.32 -28.03 -5.21
N GLY A 166 -3.04 -28.25 -4.92
CA GLY A 166 -2.36 -29.47 -5.36
C GLY A 166 -2.85 -30.72 -4.60
N GLY A 167 -3.29 -30.56 -3.36
CA GLY A 167 -3.99 -31.62 -2.63
C GLY A 167 -5.36 -31.96 -3.20
N MET A 168 -6.10 -30.98 -3.71
CA MET A 168 -7.34 -31.19 -4.45
C MET A 168 -7.12 -31.89 -5.79
N ALA A 169 -6.07 -31.55 -6.52
CA ALA A 169 -5.65 -32.29 -7.71
C ALA A 169 -5.29 -33.75 -7.35
N GLY A 170 -4.62 -33.96 -6.22
CA GLY A 170 -4.33 -35.29 -5.68
C GLY A 170 -5.59 -36.06 -5.28
N LEU A 171 -6.56 -35.39 -4.65
CA LEU A 171 -7.87 -35.96 -4.31
C LEU A 171 -8.62 -36.35 -5.58
N LEU A 172 -8.65 -35.51 -6.62
CA LEU A 172 -9.27 -35.81 -7.90
C LEU A 172 -8.70 -37.10 -8.54
N LEU A 173 -7.39 -37.28 -8.47
CA LEU A 173 -6.74 -38.53 -8.89
C LEU A 173 -7.14 -39.70 -7.98
N ALA A 174 -7.24 -39.48 -6.67
CA ALA A 174 -7.70 -40.50 -5.72
C ALA A 174 -9.15 -40.93 -5.94
N LEU A 175 -10.04 -40.04 -6.39
CA LEU A 175 -11.46 -40.35 -6.66
C LEU A 175 -11.64 -41.39 -7.78
N SER A 176 -10.62 -41.64 -8.60
CA SER A 176 -10.66 -42.73 -9.58
C SER A 176 -10.38 -44.12 -8.98
N ARG A 177 -10.09 -44.19 -7.67
CA ARG A 177 -9.97 -45.43 -6.88
C ARG A 177 -11.12 -45.48 -5.85
N PRO A 178 -12.28 -46.08 -6.19
CA PRO A 178 -13.47 -46.06 -5.33
C PRO A 178 -13.22 -46.55 -3.90
N ALA A 179 -12.34 -47.54 -3.73
CA ALA A 179 -11.98 -48.13 -2.44
C ALA A 179 -11.34 -47.13 -1.45
N LEU A 180 -10.72 -46.05 -1.95
CA LEU A 180 -10.02 -45.05 -1.13
C LEU A 180 -10.72 -43.69 -1.12
N ALA A 181 -11.69 -43.47 -2.02
CA ALA A 181 -12.25 -42.14 -2.31
C ALA A 181 -12.87 -41.46 -1.08
N ALA A 182 -13.75 -42.15 -0.36
CA ALA A 182 -14.44 -41.58 0.80
C ALA A 182 -13.50 -41.35 1.99
N ASP A 183 -12.60 -42.30 2.28
CA ASP A 183 -11.62 -42.19 3.38
C ASP A 183 -10.65 -41.03 3.15
N LEU A 184 -10.08 -40.91 1.94
CA LEU A 184 -9.15 -39.83 1.60
C LEU A 184 -9.83 -38.46 1.57
N ALA A 185 -11.08 -38.36 1.11
CA ALA A 185 -11.85 -37.11 1.15
C ALA A 185 -12.04 -36.61 2.59
N MET A 186 -12.37 -37.51 3.52
CA MET A 186 -12.51 -37.17 4.94
C MET A 186 -11.19 -36.80 5.60
N ARG A 187 -10.08 -37.49 5.27
CA ARG A 187 -8.73 -37.20 5.79
C ARG A 187 -8.13 -35.90 5.24
N PHE A 188 -8.51 -35.50 4.03
CA PHE A 188 -8.08 -34.23 3.45
C PHE A 188 -8.76 -33.03 4.11
N SER A 189 -9.96 -33.22 4.67
CA SER A 189 -10.79 -32.12 5.17
C SER A 189 -10.12 -31.24 6.25
N PRO A 190 -9.43 -31.78 7.29
CA PRO A 190 -8.72 -30.95 8.26
C PRO A 190 -7.60 -30.13 7.64
N LEU A 191 -6.83 -30.72 6.71
CA LEU A 191 -5.76 -30.02 6.00
C LEU A 191 -6.33 -28.85 5.19
N GLY A 192 -7.42 -29.08 4.45
CA GLY A 192 -8.11 -28.03 3.70
C GLY A 192 -8.55 -26.85 4.58
N VAL A 193 -9.11 -27.11 5.76
CA VAL A 193 -9.50 -26.05 6.71
C VAL A 193 -8.29 -25.27 7.20
N THR A 194 -7.21 -25.96 7.60
CA THR A 194 -5.97 -25.29 8.02
C THR A 194 -5.41 -24.40 6.91
N CYS A 195 -5.36 -24.89 5.67
CA CYS A 195 -4.89 -24.12 4.52
C CYS A 195 -5.76 -22.89 4.26
N VAL A 196 -7.09 -23.04 4.25
CA VAL A 196 -8.02 -21.92 4.03
C VAL A 196 -7.87 -20.84 5.10
N THR A 197 -7.78 -21.22 6.38
CA THR A 197 -7.57 -20.27 7.48
C THR A 197 -6.25 -19.51 7.32
N LEU A 198 -5.17 -20.21 6.98
CA LEU A 198 -3.86 -19.58 6.73
C LEU A 198 -3.92 -18.64 5.52
N LEU A 199 -4.57 -19.05 4.43
CA LEU A 199 -4.73 -18.21 3.22
C LEU A 199 -5.51 -16.94 3.52
N ALA A 200 -6.59 -17.02 4.30
CA ALA A 200 -7.37 -15.84 4.68
C ALA A 200 -6.55 -14.88 5.55
N ALA A 201 -5.85 -15.39 6.57
CA ALA A 201 -5.04 -14.56 7.47
C ALA A 201 -3.87 -13.88 6.75
N THR A 202 -3.15 -14.63 5.91
CA THR A 202 -2.01 -14.11 5.14
C THR A 202 -2.46 -13.17 4.01
N ALA A 203 -3.60 -13.43 3.37
CA ALA A 203 -4.17 -12.53 2.36
C ALA A 203 -4.56 -11.17 2.97
N LEU A 204 -5.10 -11.15 4.19
CA LEU A 204 -5.44 -9.91 4.88
C LEU A 204 -4.18 -9.08 5.18
N LEU A 205 -3.13 -9.73 5.71
CA LEU A 205 -1.86 -9.07 6.00
C LEU A 205 -1.22 -8.47 4.73
N ASN A 206 -1.16 -9.26 3.65
CA ASN A 206 -0.62 -8.80 2.38
C ASN A 206 -1.49 -7.70 1.74
N GLY A 207 -2.81 -7.80 1.88
CA GLY A 207 -3.76 -6.83 1.34
C GLY A 207 -3.57 -5.43 1.93
N VAL A 208 -3.38 -5.33 3.26
CA VAL A 208 -3.12 -4.04 3.92
C VAL A 208 -1.84 -3.40 3.38
N GLY A 209 -0.76 -4.18 3.20
CA GLY A 209 0.52 -3.64 2.73
C GLY A 209 0.57 -3.29 1.23
N LEU A 210 -0.25 -3.92 0.39
CA LEU A 210 -0.19 -3.74 -1.08
C LEU A 210 -1.32 -2.89 -1.65
N ILE A 211 -2.47 -2.83 -0.98
CA ILE A 211 -3.64 -2.03 -1.41
C ILE A 211 -3.69 -0.72 -0.61
N GLY A 212 -3.30 -0.75 0.67
CA GLY A 212 -3.31 0.43 1.54
C GLY A 212 -4.71 0.77 2.01
N THR A 213 -5.40 1.62 1.26
CA THR A 213 -6.66 2.26 1.67
C THR A 213 -7.88 1.70 0.93
N LEU A 214 -9.08 2.10 1.37
CA LEU A 214 -10.32 1.81 0.65
C LEU A 214 -10.32 2.43 -0.76
N ALA A 215 -9.76 3.62 -0.91
CA ALA A 215 -9.55 4.26 -2.20
C ALA A 215 -8.60 3.42 -3.07
N GLY A 216 -7.52 2.89 -2.50
CA GLY A 216 -6.65 1.93 -3.20
C GLY A 216 -7.41 0.67 -3.67
N LEU A 217 -8.36 0.17 -2.89
CA LEU A 217 -9.14 -1.03 -3.24
C LEU A 217 -10.16 -0.79 -4.36
N ILE A 218 -10.80 0.38 -4.37
CA ILE A 218 -11.92 0.68 -5.29
C ILE A 218 -11.44 1.50 -6.50
N GLY A 219 -10.44 2.35 -6.33
CA GLY A 219 -10.01 3.31 -7.34
C GLY A 219 -8.80 2.91 -8.17
N THR A 220 -8.18 1.75 -7.90
CA THR A 220 -7.00 1.27 -8.65
C THR A 220 -7.28 -0.01 -9.43
N THR A 221 -6.52 -0.22 -10.51
CA THR A 221 -6.58 -1.49 -11.26
C THR A 221 -6.19 -2.69 -10.37
N TYR A 222 -5.20 -2.48 -9.48
CA TYR A 222 -4.78 -3.50 -8.51
C TYR A 222 -5.93 -3.90 -7.59
N GLY A 223 -6.65 -2.92 -7.05
CA GLY A 223 -7.81 -3.12 -6.20
C GLY A 223 -8.93 -3.91 -6.88
N HIS A 224 -9.27 -3.56 -8.12
CA HIS A 224 -10.28 -4.30 -8.90
C HIS A 224 -9.94 -5.77 -9.12
N VAL A 225 -8.68 -6.08 -9.47
CA VAL A 225 -8.23 -7.48 -9.63
C VAL A 225 -8.25 -8.21 -8.28
N ALA A 226 -7.90 -7.53 -7.19
CA ALA A 226 -7.99 -8.09 -5.84
C ALA A 226 -9.44 -8.40 -5.44
N ILE A 227 -10.40 -7.53 -5.76
CA ILE A 227 -11.84 -7.78 -5.56
C ILE A 227 -12.29 -9.00 -6.37
N ALA A 228 -11.95 -9.08 -7.65
CA ALA A 228 -12.29 -10.23 -8.49
C ALA A 228 -11.73 -11.54 -7.92
N LYS A 229 -10.48 -11.52 -7.44
CA LYS A 229 -9.84 -12.65 -6.74
C LYS A 229 -10.59 -13.01 -5.45
N ALA A 230 -10.99 -12.02 -4.64
CA ALA A 230 -11.73 -12.24 -3.40
C ALA A 230 -13.12 -12.85 -3.65
N VAL A 231 -13.82 -12.39 -4.69
CA VAL A 231 -15.12 -12.96 -5.11
C VAL A 231 -14.96 -14.42 -5.53
N LEU A 232 -13.99 -14.74 -6.38
CA LEU A 232 -13.72 -16.12 -6.78
C LEU A 232 -13.34 -17.00 -5.58
N PHE A 233 -12.53 -16.48 -4.66
CA PHE A 233 -12.18 -17.18 -3.43
C PHE A 233 -13.41 -17.43 -2.54
N ALA A 234 -14.32 -16.46 -2.40
CA ALA A 234 -15.57 -16.64 -1.66
C ALA A 234 -16.47 -17.72 -2.27
N LEU A 235 -16.56 -17.77 -3.61
CA LEU A 235 -17.25 -18.86 -4.32
C LEU A 235 -16.62 -20.22 -4.03
N MET A 236 -15.28 -20.30 -4.03
CA MET A 236 -14.56 -21.52 -3.63
C MET A 236 -14.86 -21.95 -2.20
N LEU A 237 -14.92 -21.01 -1.25
CA LEU A 237 -15.29 -21.31 0.14
C LEU A 237 -16.71 -21.88 0.24
N GLY A 238 -17.65 -21.34 -0.56
CA GLY A 238 -19.00 -21.87 -0.68
C GLY A 238 -19.02 -23.32 -1.17
N CYS A 239 -18.26 -23.63 -2.22
CA CYS A 239 -18.11 -25.01 -2.73
C CYS A 239 -17.44 -25.92 -1.69
N ALA A 240 -16.35 -25.48 -1.07
CA ALA A 240 -15.63 -26.25 -0.06
C ALA A 240 -16.50 -26.55 1.18
N ALA A 241 -17.34 -25.60 1.60
CA ALA A 241 -18.32 -25.79 2.68
C ALA A 241 -19.40 -26.81 2.29
N LEU A 242 -19.93 -26.73 1.05
CA LEU A 242 -20.87 -27.72 0.52
C LEU A 242 -20.25 -29.12 0.47
N ASN A 243 -19.00 -29.20 0.01
CA ASN A 243 -18.24 -30.44 -0.06
C ASN A 243 -18.07 -31.07 1.34
N ARG A 244 -17.62 -30.27 2.31
CA ARG A 244 -17.37 -30.69 3.69
C ARG A 244 -18.64 -31.12 4.43
N TRP A 245 -19.73 -30.36 4.32
CA TRP A 245 -20.91 -30.57 5.16
C TRP A 245 -21.99 -31.45 4.52
N ARG A 246 -22.04 -31.54 3.19
CA ARG A 246 -23.07 -32.31 2.50
C ARG A 246 -22.51 -33.45 1.65
N ILE A 247 -21.58 -33.15 0.73
CA ILE A 247 -21.19 -34.10 -0.32
C ILE A 247 -20.29 -35.21 0.24
N ALA A 248 -19.18 -34.90 0.91
CA ALA A 248 -18.26 -35.91 1.43
C ALA A 248 -18.90 -36.82 2.50
N PRO A 249 -19.63 -36.30 3.51
CA PRO A 249 -20.38 -37.16 4.42
C PRO A 249 -21.49 -37.95 3.72
N GLY A 250 -22.12 -37.37 2.70
CA GLY A 250 -23.15 -38.03 1.90
C GLY A 250 -22.61 -39.21 1.09
N LEU A 251 -21.41 -39.09 0.54
CA LEU A 251 -20.69 -40.16 -0.16
C LEU A 251 -20.32 -41.28 0.81
N ALA A 252 -19.81 -40.96 2.00
CA ALA A 252 -19.47 -41.94 3.03
C ALA A 252 -20.70 -42.75 3.50
N ARG A 253 -21.90 -42.13 3.46
CA ARG A 253 -23.19 -42.79 3.75
C ARG A 253 -23.85 -43.47 2.55
N GLY A 254 -23.27 -43.37 1.35
CA GLY A 254 -23.87 -43.89 0.11
C GLY A 254 -25.09 -43.11 -0.41
N THR A 255 -25.37 -41.92 0.14
CA THR A 255 -26.51 -41.07 -0.24
C THR A 255 -26.24 -40.14 -1.42
N VAL A 256 -24.96 -39.95 -1.77
CA VAL A 256 -24.50 -39.05 -2.84
C VAL A 256 -23.56 -39.83 -3.77
N PRO A 257 -23.73 -39.74 -5.10
CA PRO A 257 -22.85 -40.44 -6.04
C PRO A 257 -21.45 -39.83 -6.09
N LEU A 258 -20.44 -40.67 -6.34
CA LEU A 258 -19.04 -40.26 -6.48
C LEU A 258 -18.83 -39.19 -7.56
N GLY A 259 -19.62 -39.21 -8.64
CA GLY A 259 -19.57 -38.23 -9.72
C GLY A 259 -19.89 -36.80 -9.26
N MET A 260 -20.75 -36.63 -8.25
CA MET A 260 -21.07 -35.32 -7.69
C MET A 260 -19.86 -34.73 -6.95
N LEU A 261 -19.15 -35.54 -6.14
CA LEU A 261 -17.91 -35.13 -5.49
C LEU A 261 -16.83 -34.77 -6.52
N ARG A 262 -16.67 -35.59 -7.56
CA ARG A 262 -15.71 -35.34 -8.63
C ARG A 262 -15.97 -34.00 -9.33
N THR A 263 -17.22 -33.69 -9.62
CA THR A 263 -17.61 -32.43 -10.26
C THR A 263 -17.35 -31.24 -9.34
N CYS A 264 -17.70 -31.35 -8.05
CA CYS A 264 -17.43 -30.29 -7.07
C CYS A 264 -15.93 -29.99 -6.95
N VAL A 265 -15.10 -31.03 -6.83
CA VAL A 265 -13.64 -30.89 -6.77
C VAL A 265 -13.08 -30.27 -8.05
N LEU A 266 -13.61 -30.61 -9.23
CA LEU A 266 -13.21 -30.00 -10.50
C LEU A 266 -13.57 -28.51 -10.57
N VAL A 267 -14.78 -28.14 -10.12
CA VAL A 267 -15.22 -26.73 -10.07
C VAL A 267 -14.33 -25.94 -9.11
N GLU A 268 -14.11 -26.45 -7.90
CA GLU A 268 -13.21 -25.82 -6.92
C GLU A 268 -11.78 -25.68 -7.46
N LEU A 269 -11.24 -26.71 -8.11
CA LEU A 269 -9.89 -26.65 -8.69
C LEU A 269 -9.82 -25.61 -9.83
N SER A 270 -10.87 -25.51 -10.66
CA SER A 270 -10.93 -24.54 -11.76
C SER A 270 -10.99 -23.10 -11.24
N LEU A 271 -11.84 -22.84 -10.24
CA LEU A 271 -11.90 -21.56 -9.55
C LEU A 271 -10.56 -21.23 -8.88
N GLY A 272 -9.91 -22.22 -8.25
CA GLY A 272 -8.59 -22.07 -7.64
C GLY A 272 -7.50 -21.71 -8.64
N THR A 273 -7.50 -22.33 -9.81
CA THR A 273 -6.59 -21.96 -10.90
C THR A 273 -6.85 -20.53 -11.39
N ALA A 274 -8.10 -20.10 -11.48
CA ALA A 274 -8.44 -18.72 -11.83
C ALA A 274 -7.94 -17.72 -10.77
N VAL A 275 -8.10 -18.04 -9.48
CA VAL A 275 -7.56 -17.25 -8.36
C VAL A 275 -6.04 -17.13 -8.44
N VAL A 276 -5.33 -18.22 -8.79
CA VAL A 276 -3.87 -18.19 -8.99
C VAL A 276 -3.47 -17.35 -10.20
N ALA A 277 -4.23 -17.40 -11.30
CA ALA A 277 -3.98 -16.56 -12.47
C ALA A 277 -4.13 -15.06 -12.13
N LEU A 278 -5.20 -14.68 -11.41
CA LEU A 278 -5.36 -13.30 -10.93
C LEU A 278 -4.28 -12.90 -9.92
N ALA A 279 -3.83 -13.81 -9.06
CA ALA A 279 -2.72 -13.54 -8.14
C ALA A 279 -1.39 -13.28 -8.88
N ALA A 280 -1.12 -14.05 -9.94
CA ALA A 280 0.06 -13.81 -10.78
C ALA A 280 -0.06 -12.49 -11.56
N TRP A 281 -1.27 -12.13 -12.00
CA TRP A 281 -1.55 -10.83 -12.63
C TRP A 281 -1.31 -9.66 -11.67
N LEU A 282 -1.83 -9.73 -10.44
CA LEU A 282 -1.58 -8.74 -9.38
C LEU A 282 -0.09 -8.51 -9.16
N ALA A 283 0.69 -9.59 -9.19
CA ALA A 283 2.12 -9.50 -8.96
C ALA A 283 2.91 -8.91 -10.15
N SER A 284 2.24 -8.59 -11.26
CA SER A 284 2.79 -8.01 -12.48
C SER A 284 2.30 -6.57 -12.76
N ILE A 285 1.45 -6.00 -11.88
CA ILE A 285 0.95 -4.63 -11.99
C ILE A 285 1.33 -3.83 -10.74
N VAL A 286 1.35 -2.49 -10.86
CA VAL A 286 1.70 -1.60 -9.76
C VAL A 286 0.75 -1.81 -8.56
N PRO A 287 1.27 -2.02 -7.33
CA PRO A 287 0.46 -2.11 -6.13
C PRO A 287 -0.39 -0.85 -5.91
N GLY A 288 -1.59 -1.02 -5.35
CA GLY A 288 -2.51 0.10 -5.10
C GLY A 288 -1.95 1.17 -4.15
N VAL A 289 -0.99 0.82 -3.28
CA VAL A 289 -0.27 1.79 -2.43
C VAL A 289 0.67 2.72 -3.20
N HIS A 290 1.00 2.40 -4.44
CA HIS A 290 1.91 3.15 -5.30
C HIS A 290 1.19 3.73 -6.54
N ASP A 291 -0.14 3.65 -6.56
CA ASP A 291 -0.99 4.12 -7.66
C ASP A 291 -1.95 5.19 -7.13
N GLN A 292 -2.27 6.18 -7.94
CA GLN A 292 -3.18 7.28 -7.55
C GLN A 292 -4.62 6.82 -7.79
N PRO A 293 -5.43 6.55 -6.74
CA PRO A 293 -6.75 5.96 -6.91
C PRO A 293 -7.73 6.96 -7.53
N LEU A 294 -8.45 6.54 -8.56
CA LEU A 294 -9.58 7.30 -9.12
C LEU A 294 -10.86 6.96 -8.38
N TRP A 295 -11.36 7.89 -7.57
CA TRP A 295 -12.56 7.67 -6.78
C TRP A 295 -13.83 7.73 -7.64
N PRO A 296 -14.64 6.66 -7.71
CA PRO A 296 -15.77 6.61 -8.65
C PRO A 296 -17.06 7.22 -8.12
N PHE A 297 -17.11 7.70 -6.88
CA PHE A 297 -18.32 8.19 -6.23
C PHE A 297 -18.22 9.69 -5.94
N THR A 298 -19.35 10.40 -5.93
CA THR A 298 -19.41 11.85 -5.65
C THR A 298 -19.28 12.20 -4.17
N ARG A 299 -19.18 11.19 -3.30
CA ARG A 299 -19.03 11.36 -1.85
C ARG A 299 -17.96 10.43 -1.31
N LYS A 300 -17.25 10.87 -0.28
CA LYS A 300 -16.26 10.10 0.48
C LYS A 300 -16.62 10.08 1.96
N LEU A 301 -16.17 9.06 2.67
CA LEU A 301 -16.32 9.00 4.12
C LEU A 301 -15.31 9.96 4.78
N SER A 302 -15.77 10.84 5.66
CA SER A 302 -14.91 11.65 6.53
C SER A 302 -15.21 11.36 8.00
N GLY A 303 -14.14 11.24 8.79
CA GLY A 303 -14.20 11.06 10.23
C GLY A 303 -14.17 12.39 11.01
N GLU A 304 -13.91 13.52 10.35
CA GLU A 304 -13.74 14.83 11.01
C GLU A 304 -14.99 15.25 11.79
N ILE A 305 -16.17 14.90 11.29
CA ILE A 305 -17.43 15.21 11.97
C ILE A 305 -17.55 14.53 13.34
N LEU A 306 -16.82 13.42 13.59
CA LEU A 306 -16.92 12.66 14.84
C LEU A 306 -16.31 13.39 16.04
N SER A 307 -15.42 14.34 15.77
CA SER A 307 -14.73 15.19 16.73
C SER A 307 -15.29 16.60 16.78
N ASP A 308 -16.28 16.91 15.94
CA ASP A 308 -16.99 18.18 15.95
C ASP A 308 -17.79 18.34 17.26
N PRO A 309 -17.62 19.46 18.00
CA PRO A 309 -18.27 19.67 19.29
C PRO A 309 -19.80 19.81 19.18
N ASP A 310 -20.31 20.26 18.03
CA ASP A 310 -21.73 20.53 17.81
C ASP A 310 -22.44 19.30 17.19
N TYR A 311 -21.78 18.60 16.26
CA TYR A 311 -22.39 17.53 15.47
C TYR A 311 -21.84 16.11 15.75
N GLY A 312 -20.71 15.97 16.43
CA GLY A 312 -20.08 14.66 16.67
C GLY A 312 -20.93 13.70 17.47
N GLY A 313 -21.72 14.20 18.43
CA GLY A 313 -22.67 13.38 19.17
C GLY A 313 -23.77 12.75 18.28
N LEU A 314 -24.22 13.48 17.26
CA LEU A 314 -25.22 13.01 16.31
C LEU A 314 -24.63 11.95 15.37
N ALA A 315 -23.40 12.17 14.89
CA ALA A 315 -22.68 11.21 14.07
C ALA A 315 -22.41 9.88 14.81
N TRP A 316 -21.97 9.93 16.08
CA TRP A 316 -21.81 8.72 16.90
C TRP A 316 -23.12 7.96 17.13
N LYS A 317 -24.21 8.67 17.39
CA LYS A 317 -25.54 8.07 17.52
C LYS A 317 -25.95 7.36 16.22
N ALA A 318 -25.70 7.97 15.06
CA ALA A 318 -25.98 7.39 13.75
C ALA A 318 -25.25 6.05 13.55
N ILE A 319 -23.95 6.01 13.86
CA ILE A 319 -23.11 4.81 13.78
C ILE A 319 -23.66 3.70 14.69
N LEU A 320 -23.93 4.03 15.97
CA LEU A 320 -24.37 3.04 16.96
C LEU A 320 -25.73 2.45 16.60
N LEU A 321 -26.71 3.29 16.26
CA LEU A 321 -28.06 2.82 15.89
C LEU A 321 -28.04 1.99 14.61
N SER A 322 -27.29 2.44 13.60
CA SER A 322 -27.15 1.69 12.34
C SER A 322 -26.44 0.36 12.56
N GLY A 323 -25.35 0.34 13.34
CA GLY A 323 -24.61 -0.88 13.67
C GLY A 323 -25.44 -1.89 14.46
N LEU A 324 -26.18 -1.43 15.48
CA LEU A 324 -27.11 -2.27 16.25
C LEU A 324 -28.23 -2.84 15.37
N GLY A 325 -28.76 -2.02 14.45
CA GLY A 325 -29.76 -2.44 13.47
C GLY A 325 -29.26 -3.55 12.55
N ILE A 326 -28.07 -3.37 11.95
CA ILE A 326 -27.43 -4.37 11.07
C ILE A 326 -27.14 -5.67 11.83
N LEU A 327 -26.55 -5.57 13.03
CA LEU A 327 -26.24 -6.74 13.85
C LEU A 327 -27.52 -7.50 14.25
N GLY A 328 -28.57 -6.77 14.66
CA GLY A 328 -29.87 -7.35 14.98
C GLY A 328 -30.49 -8.09 13.78
N LEU A 329 -30.39 -7.52 12.58
CA LEU A 329 -30.85 -8.15 11.35
C LEU A 329 -30.04 -9.42 11.02
N ALA A 330 -28.71 -9.35 11.12
CA ALA A 330 -27.83 -10.49 10.86
C ALA A 330 -28.12 -11.68 11.79
N LEU A 331 -28.25 -11.42 13.10
CA LEU A 331 -28.57 -12.44 14.09
C LEU A 331 -29.97 -13.04 13.89
N ALA A 332 -30.94 -12.25 13.42
CA ALA A 332 -32.29 -12.72 13.13
C ALA A 332 -32.36 -13.63 11.89
N VAL A 333 -31.51 -13.39 10.89
CA VAL A 333 -31.47 -14.12 9.61
C VAL A 333 -30.52 -15.32 9.63
N MET A 334 -29.43 -15.27 10.41
CA MET A 334 -28.44 -16.35 10.46
C MET A 334 -29.06 -17.69 10.89
N PRO A 335 -28.79 -18.80 10.17
CA PRO A 335 -29.19 -20.13 10.61
C PRO A 335 -28.47 -20.48 11.92
N PRO A 336 -29.12 -21.21 12.85
CA PRO A 336 -28.45 -21.63 14.07
C PRO A 336 -27.22 -22.47 13.73
N TRP A 337 -26.11 -22.18 14.41
CA TRP A 337 -24.87 -22.94 14.28
C TRP A 337 -25.14 -24.43 14.54
N PRO A 338 -24.60 -25.37 13.72
CA PRO A 338 -24.86 -26.80 13.90
C PRO A 338 -24.43 -27.25 15.30
N GLY A 339 -25.39 -27.63 16.13
CA GLY A 339 -25.16 -28.23 17.45
C GLY A 339 -25.34 -27.33 18.68
N ALA A 340 -25.61 -26.03 18.55
CA ALA A 340 -25.61 -25.14 19.73
C ALA A 340 -26.80 -24.18 19.90
N TRP A 341 -27.76 -24.09 18.97
CA TRP A 341 -28.90 -23.18 19.18
C TRP A 341 -30.22 -23.76 18.66
N ARG A 342 -31.18 -24.03 19.57
CA ARG A 342 -32.59 -24.17 19.19
C ARG A 342 -33.03 -22.83 18.60
N ARG A 343 -33.70 -22.83 17.44
CA ARG A 343 -34.20 -21.58 16.83
C ARG A 343 -34.99 -20.80 17.90
N PRO A 344 -34.69 -19.52 18.17
CA PRO A 344 -35.55 -18.72 19.02
C PRO A 344 -36.96 -18.72 18.43
N ALA A 345 -37.98 -18.87 19.28
CA ALA A 345 -39.37 -18.92 18.85
C ALA A 345 -39.69 -17.72 17.94
N LEU A 346 -40.57 -17.91 16.94
CA LEU A 346 -40.99 -16.85 16.01
C LEU A 346 -41.44 -15.57 16.76
N ALA A 347 -42.01 -15.75 17.96
CA ALA A 347 -42.42 -14.70 18.88
C ALA A 347 -41.29 -13.75 19.34
N LEU A 348 -40.03 -14.19 19.34
CA LEU A 348 -38.86 -13.35 19.70
C LEU A 348 -38.18 -12.74 18.47
N ARG A 349 -38.41 -13.29 17.27
CA ARG A 349 -37.78 -12.82 16.02
C ARG A 349 -38.43 -11.57 15.46
N LEU A 350 -39.77 -11.52 15.44
CA LEU A 350 -40.52 -10.36 14.96
C LEU A 350 -40.22 -9.08 15.75
N PRO A 351 -40.24 -9.06 17.10
CA PRO A 351 -39.87 -7.86 17.85
C PRO A 351 -38.40 -7.49 17.67
N ALA A 352 -37.49 -8.47 17.53
CA ALA A 352 -36.08 -8.20 17.24
C ALA A 352 -35.88 -7.55 15.86
N LEU A 353 -36.58 -8.02 14.83
CA LEU A 353 -36.58 -7.42 13.49
C LEU A 353 -37.19 -6.01 13.51
N ALA A 354 -38.28 -5.80 14.25
CA ALA A 354 -38.89 -4.48 14.41
C ALA A 354 -37.96 -3.50 15.13
N ALA A 355 -37.27 -3.94 16.19
CA ALA A 355 -36.27 -3.14 16.89
C ALA A 355 -35.06 -2.82 16.00
N ALA A 356 -34.57 -3.79 15.23
CA ALA A 356 -33.51 -3.55 14.24
C ALA A 356 -33.96 -2.56 13.16
N GLY A 357 -35.19 -2.70 12.65
CA GLY A 357 -35.76 -1.76 11.68
C GLY A 357 -35.90 -0.35 12.24
N ALA A 358 -36.36 -0.19 13.49
CA ALA A 358 -36.43 1.10 14.15
C ALA A 358 -35.03 1.71 14.37
N ALA A 359 -34.05 0.91 14.79
CA ALA A 359 -32.67 1.37 14.95
C ALA A 359 -32.09 1.87 13.62
N LEU A 360 -32.32 1.16 12.50
CA LEU A 360 -31.93 1.62 11.17
C LEU A 360 -32.68 2.90 10.76
N TRP A 361 -33.98 2.99 11.02
CA TRP A 361 -34.80 4.16 10.67
C TRP A 361 -34.29 5.45 11.32
N PHE A 362 -33.85 5.38 12.57
CA PHE A 362 -33.30 6.54 13.29
C PHE A 362 -31.80 6.75 13.10
N GLY A 363 -31.05 5.72 12.67
CA GLY A 363 -29.61 5.80 12.48
C GLY A 363 -29.19 6.22 11.08
N VAL A 364 -29.83 5.67 10.05
CA VAL A 364 -29.40 5.82 8.64
C VAL A 364 -29.47 7.25 8.11
N PRO A 365 -30.52 8.05 8.39
CA PRO A 365 -30.59 9.43 7.87
C PRO A 365 -29.41 10.31 8.30
N ASP A 366 -28.93 10.12 9.54
CA ASP A 366 -27.82 10.90 10.11
C ASP A 366 -26.44 10.40 9.63
N LEU A 367 -26.36 9.27 8.89
CA LEU A 367 -25.10 8.81 8.30
C LEU A 367 -24.59 9.72 7.19
N ASP A 368 -25.45 10.59 6.63
CA ASP A 368 -25.05 11.58 5.63
C ASP A 368 -23.97 12.53 6.16
N LEU A 369 -23.97 12.78 7.48
CA LEU A 369 -22.96 13.58 8.19
C LEU A 369 -21.56 12.99 8.09
N LEU A 370 -21.44 11.66 7.93
CA LEU A 370 -20.15 10.98 7.77
C LEU A 370 -19.64 11.04 6.34
N THR A 371 -20.36 11.70 5.43
CA THR A 371 -20.00 11.81 4.03
C THR A 371 -19.78 13.25 3.64
N VAL A 372 -18.67 13.52 2.97
CA VAL A 372 -18.37 14.82 2.36
C VAL A 372 -18.31 14.66 0.86
N GLU A 373 -18.41 15.79 0.14
CA GLU A 373 -18.22 15.80 -1.31
C GLU A 373 -16.84 15.23 -1.67
N ALA A 374 -16.80 14.47 -2.77
CA ALA A 374 -15.59 13.89 -3.29
C ALA A 374 -15.52 14.04 -4.81
N PHE A 375 -14.29 14.18 -5.26
CA PHE A 375 -13.89 14.24 -6.64
C PHE A 375 -13.08 13.00 -7.01
N PRO A 376 -12.94 12.66 -8.31
CA PRO A 376 -12.12 11.56 -8.75
C PRO A 376 -10.69 11.55 -8.19
N THR A 377 -10.12 12.73 -7.93
CA THR A 377 -8.76 12.89 -7.41
C THR A 377 -8.70 13.10 -5.90
N SER A 378 -9.81 13.04 -5.13
CA SER A 378 -9.84 13.32 -3.68
C SER A 378 -8.89 12.50 -2.80
N TYR A 379 -8.38 11.39 -3.31
CA TYR A 379 -7.42 10.52 -2.61
C TYR A 379 -6.02 10.59 -3.21
N TRP A 380 -5.79 11.54 -4.11
CA TRP A 380 -4.48 11.78 -4.67
C TRP A 380 -3.63 12.55 -3.67
N SER A 381 -2.34 12.23 -3.65
CA SER A 381 -1.31 12.94 -2.89
C SER A 381 -0.25 13.50 -3.83
N SER A 382 0.35 14.64 -3.49
CA SER A 382 1.39 15.27 -4.30
C SER A 382 2.58 14.32 -4.53
N PRO A 383 2.94 13.99 -5.79
CA PRO A 383 4.08 13.11 -6.09
C PRO A 383 5.42 13.84 -6.04
N THR A 384 5.44 15.15 -5.82
CA THR A 384 6.63 16.02 -5.88
C THR A 384 7.59 15.82 -4.70
N GLY A 385 7.15 15.13 -3.65
CA GLY A 385 7.87 15.00 -2.39
C GLY A 385 8.00 16.31 -1.62
N PHE A 386 7.17 17.32 -1.94
CA PHE A 386 7.25 18.67 -1.36
C PHE A 386 8.66 19.26 -1.44
N THR A 387 9.33 19.07 -2.58
CA THR A 387 10.71 19.54 -2.77
C THR A 387 10.78 21.07 -2.85
N ALA A 388 11.89 21.63 -2.40
CA ALA A 388 12.19 23.05 -2.55
C ALA A 388 12.09 23.52 -4.02
N ALA A 389 12.50 22.67 -4.96
CA ALA A 389 12.38 22.92 -6.39
C ALA A 389 10.91 23.02 -6.85
N SER A 390 10.05 22.09 -6.41
CA SER A 390 8.62 22.12 -6.70
C SER A 390 7.95 23.39 -6.15
N VAL A 391 8.24 23.74 -4.89
CA VAL A 391 7.73 24.98 -4.28
C VAL A 391 8.18 26.22 -5.07
N ALA A 392 9.46 26.29 -5.47
CA ALA A 392 9.98 27.40 -6.25
C ALA A 392 9.35 27.51 -7.64
N GLN A 393 9.07 26.37 -8.28
CA GLN A 393 8.33 26.32 -9.55
C GLN A 393 6.89 26.86 -9.36
N GLY A 394 6.18 26.42 -8.32
CA GLY A 394 4.85 26.94 -8.00
C GLY A 394 4.86 28.45 -7.73
N ALA A 395 5.86 28.93 -6.98
CA ALA A 395 6.05 30.35 -6.70
C ALA A 395 6.23 31.18 -7.99
N ALA A 396 6.93 30.64 -8.99
CA ALA A 396 7.12 31.31 -10.28
C ALA A 396 5.83 31.37 -11.12
N LEU A 397 4.95 30.37 -11.00
CA LEU A 397 3.69 30.27 -11.74
C LEU A 397 2.58 31.14 -11.11
N PHE A 398 2.53 31.23 -9.79
CA PHE A 398 1.41 31.84 -9.05
C PHE A 398 1.05 33.28 -9.48
N PRO A 399 1.99 34.21 -9.75
CA PRO A 399 1.65 35.55 -10.21
C PRO A 399 0.90 35.60 -11.55
N GLY A 400 1.21 34.67 -12.45
CA GLY A 400 0.62 34.60 -13.80
C GLY A 400 -0.77 33.98 -13.83
N HIS A 401 -1.06 33.07 -12.89
CA HIS A 401 -2.27 32.24 -12.93
C HIS A 401 -3.25 32.49 -11.77
N CYS A 402 -2.76 32.84 -10.58
CA CYS A 402 -3.58 32.84 -9.35
C CYS A 402 -3.77 34.24 -8.75
N ALA A 403 -2.72 35.07 -8.77
CA ALA A 403 -2.65 36.32 -8.01
C ALA A 403 -3.67 37.40 -8.43
N ARG A 404 -4.23 37.33 -9.64
CA ARG A 404 -5.25 38.29 -10.10
C ARG A 404 -6.54 38.23 -9.28
N CYS A 405 -6.91 37.05 -8.80
CA CYS A 405 -8.09 36.84 -7.97
C CYS A 405 -7.69 36.60 -6.50
N HIS A 406 -6.69 35.75 -6.25
CA HIS A 406 -6.29 35.42 -4.88
C HIS A 406 -5.33 36.43 -4.24
N GLY A 407 -4.86 37.44 -4.97
CA GLY A 407 -3.87 38.41 -4.49
C GLY A 407 -2.45 37.86 -4.49
N ALA A 408 -1.44 38.73 -4.39
CA ALA A 408 -0.04 38.31 -4.41
C ALA A 408 0.35 37.48 -3.17
N GLY A 409 -0.31 37.71 -2.03
CA GLY A 409 -0.13 36.96 -0.79
C GLY A 409 -1.10 35.79 -0.61
N GLY A 410 -2.05 35.57 -1.54
CA GLY A 410 -3.04 34.50 -1.42
C GLY A 410 -4.27 34.81 -0.56
N ALA A 411 -4.42 36.03 -0.05
CA ALA A 411 -5.49 36.43 0.88
C ALA A 411 -6.90 36.59 0.26
N GLY A 412 -7.07 36.30 -1.03
CA GLY A 412 -8.35 36.50 -1.72
C GLY A 412 -8.66 37.95 -2.09
N ASP A 413 -7.65 38.84 -2.04
CA ASP A 413 -7.77 40.29 -2.19
C ASP A 413 -7.25 40.83 -3.54
N GLY A 414 -7.19 39.96 -4.56
CA GLY A 414 -6.71 40.31 -5.89
C GLY A 414 -7.57 41.39 -6.59
N PRO A 415 -7.02 42.10 -7.58
CA PRO A 415 -7.72 43.19 -8.28
C PRO A 415 -9.01 42.75 -8.99
N ASP A 416 -9.17 41.45 -9.29
CA ASP A 416 -10.38 40.89 -9.89
C ASP A 416 -11.33 40.23 -8.86
N ALA A 417 -10.93 40.09 -7.59
CA ALA A 417 -11.71 39.41 -6.55
C ALA A 417 -13.12 39.99 -6.39
N ALA A 418 -13.23 41.33 -6.34
CA ALA A 418 -14.50 42.04 -6.16
C ALA A 418 -15.48 41.90 -7.35
N LYS A 419 -15.07 41.32 -8.48
CA LYS A 419 -15.89 41.14 -9.69
C LYS A 419 -16.61 39.79 -9.74
N LEU A 420 -16.24 38.85 -8.87
CA LEU A 420 -16.77 37.49 -8.88
C LEU A 420 -18.06 37.41 -8.04
N SER A 421 -18.97 36.49 -8.43
CA SER A 421 -20.21 36.24 -7.68
C SER A 421 -19.94 35.61 -6.31
N ILE A 422 -18.82 34.88 -6.19
CA ILE A 422 -18.31 34.31 -4.96
C ILE A 422 -16.90 34.85 -4.74
N PRO A 423 -16.59 35.46 -3.59
CA PRO A 423 -15.23 35.90 -3.27
C PRO A 423 -14.24 34.73 -3.34
N PRO A 424 -13.02 34.94 -3.90
CA PRO A 424 -11.97 33.93 -3.84
C PRO A 424 -11.68 33.52 -2.41
N ALA A 425 -11.39 32.23 -2.20
CA ALA A 425 -10.96 31.74 -0.90
C ALA A 425 -9.63 32.39 -0.49
N ASP A 426 -9.52 32.70 0.80
CA ASP A 426 -8.25 33.04 1.44
C ASP A 426 -7.40 31.77 1.55
N LEU A 427 -6.36 31.67 0.72
CA LEU A 427 -5.43 30.53 0.68
C LEU A 427 -4.49 30.52 1.89
N THR A 428 -4.47 31.59 2.69
CA THR A 428 -3.64 31.69 3.90
C THR A 428 -4.35 31.21 5.16
N ALA A 429 -5.67 31.00 5.08
CA ALA A 429 -6.49 30.62 6.22
C ALA A 429 -6.50 29.10 6.50
N HIS A 430 -6.82 28.74 7.75
CA HIS A 430 -6.75 27.35 8.24
C HIS A 430 -7.61 26.36 7.45
N HIS A 431 -8.75 26.80 6.90
CA HIS A 431 -9.68 25.94 6.15
C HIS A 431 -9.03 25.23 4.95
N LEU A 432 -7.96 25.79 4.39
CA LEU A 432 -7.21 25.13 3.32
C LEU A 432 -6.68 23.76 3.76
N LEU A 433 -6.31 23.62 5.04
CA LEU A 433 -5.82 22.36 5.62
C LEU A 433 -6.94 21.33 5.83
N ASP A 434 -8.21 21.75 5.75
CA ASP A 434 -9.38 20.88 5.82
C ASP A 434 -9.70 20.23 4.46
N HIS A 435 -8.99 20.63 3.40
CA HIS A 435 -9.14 20.07 2.06
C HIS A 435 -7.99 19.13 1.72
N SER A 436 -8.30 18.01 1.08
CA SER A 436 -7.25 17.10 0.61
C SER A 436 -6.52 17.72 -0.59
N GLU A 437 -5.22 17.43 -0.74
CA GLU A 437 -4.43 17.92 -1.88
C GLU A 437 -5.07 17.54 -3.22
N GLY A 438 -5.65 16.35 -3.26
CA GLY A 438 -6.40 15.83 -4.40
C GLY A 438 -7.68 16.60 -4.73
N ASP A 439 -8.38 17.17 -3.74
CA ASP A 439 -9.52 18.07 -3.98
C ASP A 439 -9.03 19.40 -4.57
N ILE A 440 -7.95 19.97 -4.03
CA ILE A 440 -7.33 21.20 -4.56
C ILE A 440 -6.86 20.98 -6.00
N PHE A 441 -6.25 19.82 -6.27
CA PHE A 441 -5.85 19.41 -7.61
C PHE A 441 -7.06 19.35 -8.56
N TRP A 442 -8.20 18.80 -8.11
CA TRP A 442 -9.42 18.78 -8.91
C TRP A 442 -9.88 20.19 -9.29
N TRP A 443 -9.94 21.10 -8.32
CA TRP A 443 -10.38 22.48 -8.53
C TRP A 443 -9.42 23.28 -9.43
N LEU A 444 -8.11 23.09 -9.28
CA LEU A 444 -7.13 23.67 -10.21
C LEU A 444 -7.32 23.15 -11.63
N SER A 445 -7.62 21.86 -11.77
CA SER A 445 -7.75 21.21 -13.07
C SER A 445 -9.03 21.63 -13.79
N HIS A 446 -10.17 21.57 -13.10
CA HIS A 446 -11.49 21.70 -13.71
C HIS A 446 -12.18 23.04 -13.40
N GLY A 447 -11.58 23.88 -12.58
CA GLY A 447 -12.17 25.14 -12.10
C GLY A 447 -13.27 24.91 -11.05
N MET A 448 -13.91 26.01 -10.67
CA MET A 448 -15.04 26.00 -9.73
C MET A 448 -16.18 26.85 -10.29
N PRO A 449 -17.42 26.34 -10.36
CA PRO A 449 -18.60 27.12 -10.68
C PRO A 449 -19.28 27.69 -9.41
N ASP A 450 -20.07 28.76 -9.57
CA ASP A 450 -21.06 29.17 -8.59
C ASP A 450 -22.30 28.25 -8.61
N PRO A 451 -23.24 28.37 -7.64
CA PRO A 451 -24.47 27.57 -7.62
C PRO A 451 -25.35 27.66 -8.88
N ASP A 452 -25.21 28.72 -9.69
CA ASP A 452 -25.91 28.89 -10.96
C ASP A 452 -25.14 28.29 -12.15
N GLY A 453 -23.97 27.68 -11.89
CA GLY A 453 -23.12 27.04 -12.89
C GLY A 453 -22.16 27.98 -13.62
N LYS A 454 -22.01 29.25 -13.19
CA LYS A 454 -21.07 30.19 -13.81
C LYS A 454 -19.66 29.98 -13.24
N PRO A 455 -18.60 29.95 -14.07
CA PRO A 455 -17.24 29.74 -13.57
C PRO A 455 -16.81 30.93 -12.70
N VAL A 456 -16.48 30.64 -11.44
CA VAL A 456 -15.87 31.59 -10.49
C VAL A 456 -14.36 31.40 -10.37
N MET A 457 -13.87 30.19 -10.61
CA MET A 457 -12.45 29.88 -10.81
C MET A 457 -12.28 29.19 -12.17
N PRO A 458 -11.35 29.65 -13.02
CA PRO A 458 -11.09 29.01 -14.31
C PRO A 458 -10.40 27.65 -14.14
N ALA A 459 -10.57 26.78 -15.14
CA ALA A 459 -9.83 25.52 -15.28
C ALA A 459 -8.41 25.78 -15.82
N PHE A 460 -7.41 25.07 -15.28
CA PHE A 460 -6.01 25.21 -15.69
C PHE A 460 -5.43 23.96 -16.38
N GLU A 461 -6.18 22.87 -16.52
CA GLU A 461 -5.67 21.64 -17.16
C GLU A 461 -5.12 21.85 -18.58
N ASP A 462 -5.74 22.72 -19.37
CA ASP A 462 -5.27 23.05 -20.74
C ASP A 462 -4.09 24.05 -20.77
N GLN A 463 -3.74 24.65 -19.63
CA GLN A 463 -2.73 25.71 -19.52
C GLN A 463 -1.48 25.28 -18.77
N LEU A 464 -1.61 24.33 -17.84
CA LEU A 464 -0.57 23.87 -16.94
C LEU A 464 -0.50 22.34 -16.99
N SER A 465 0.70 21.82 -17.05
CA SER A 465 0.95 20.38 -16.89
C SER A 465 0.53 19.89 -15.49
N GLU A 466 0.43 18.58 -15.32
CA GLU A 466 0.15 17.98 -14.02
C GLU A 466 1.21 18.33 -12.97
N ASP A 467 2.49 18.27 -13.33
CA ASP A 467 3.61 18.64 -12.44
C ASP A 467 3.53 20.11 -12.00
N GLU A 468 3.17 21.02 -12.92
CA GLU A 468 3.00 22.44 -12.62
C GLU A 468 1.80 22.72 -11.69
N ARG A 469 0.71 21.95 -11.83
CA ARG A 469 -0.44 22.03 -10.92
C ARG A 469 -0.07 21.54 -9.51
N TRP A 470 0.69 20.45 -9.40
CA TRP A 470 1.20 19.98 -8.09
C TRP A 470 2.19 20.97 -7.47
N ALA A 471 3.08 21.55 -8.27
CA ALA A 471 3.99 22.61 -7.81
C ALA A 471 3.25 23.83 -7.26
N LEU A 472 2.15 24.24 -7.88
CA LEU A 472 1.27 25.29 -7.35
C LEU A 472 0.66 24.92 -6.00
N ILE A 473 0.21 23.67 -5.82
CA ILE A 473 -0.34 23.18 -4.54
C ILE A 473 0.73 23.22 -3.45
N ASP A 474 1.94 22.73 -3.74
CA ASP A 474 3.07 22.82 -2.80
C ASP A 474 3.34 24.27 -2.39
N TYR A 475 3.35 25.20 -3.35
CA TYR A 475 3.52 26.62 -3.07
C TYR A 475 2.37 27.20 -2.23
N ILE A 476 1.12 26.85 -2.52
CA ILE A 476 -0.06 27.26 -1.75
C ILE A 476 0.05 26.80 -0.29
N HIS A 477 0.51 25.56 -0.02
CA HIS A 477 0.79 25.11 1.34
C HIS A 477 1.87 25.98 2.02
N THR A 478 2.92 26.38 1.31
CA THR A 478 3.94 27.28 1.88
C THR A 478 3.40 28.67 2.20
N LEU A 479 2.52 29.23 1.36
CA LEU A 479 1.85 30.52 1.62
C LEU A 479 0.97 30.46 2.86
N ASN A 480 0.20 29.38 3.00
CA ASN A 480 -0.66 29.12 4.15
C ASN A 480 0.12 29.14 5.46
N SER A 481 1.24 28.43 5.46
CA SER A 481 2.14 28.35 6.60
C SER A 481 2.87 29.65 6.92
N GLY A 482 3.38 30.35 5.91
CA GLY A 482 4.12 31.60 6.12
C GLY A 482 3.32 32.65 6.87
N THR A 483 2.03 32.75 6.56
CA THR A 483 1.13 33.72 7.19
C THR A 483 0.85 33.36 8.65
N THR A 484 0.48 32.10 8.93
CA THR A 484 0.18 31.67 10.30
C THR A 484 1.38 31.70 11.23
N VAL A 485 2.58 31.43 10.71
CA VAL A 485 3.82 31.49 11.48
C VAL A 485 4.25 32.92 11.77
N ALA A 486 4.06 33.83 10.80
CA ALA A 486 4.32 35.25 11.02
C ALA A 486 3.43 35.80 12.14
N GLU A 487 2.15 35.43 12.17
CA GLU A 487 1.22 35.75 13.26
C GLU A 487 1.64 35.12 14.60
N ALA A 488 2.11 33.87 14.57
CA ALA A 488 2.59 33.13 15.73
C ALA A 488 4.03 33.47 16.17
N LYS A 489 4.63 34.57 15.67
CA LYS A 489 5.99 35.03 16.00
C LYS A 489 7.08 33.98 15.76
N GLY A 490 7.01 33.27 14.63
CA GLY A 490 8.05 32.34 14.19
C GLY A 490 7.97 30.96 14.83
N VAL A 491 6.77 30.52 15.24
CA VAL A 491 6.51 29.18 15.78
C VAL A 491 5.38 28.54 14.99
N TRP A 492 5.61 27.34 14.45
CA TRP A 492 4.55 26.54 13.85
C TRP A 492 3.71 25.89 14.95
N THR A 493 2.40 25.88 14.78
CA THR A 493 1.43 25.24 15.69
C THR A 493 0.93 23.89 15.19
N TRP A 494 1.30 23.50 13.97
CA TRP A 494 0.98 22.22 13.35
C TRP A 494 2.20 21.61 12.63
N GLY A 495 2.11 20.32 12.31
CA GLY A 495 3.20 19.54 11.72
C GLY A 495 3.42 19.76 10.22
N MET A 496 4.00 20.90 9.85
CA MET A 496 4.35 21.13 8.46
C MET A 496 5.69 20.46 8.10
N PRO A 497 5.77 19.67 7.00
CA PRO A 497 7.04 19.11 6.55
C PRO A 497 8.00 20.21 6.08
N ALA A 498 9.29 20.01 6.33
CA ALA A 498 10.33 20.84 5.74
C ALA A 498 10.45 20.53 4.23
N PRO A 499 10.50 21.56 3.34
CA PRO A 499 10.69 21.32 1.90
C PRO A 499 11.94 20.48 1.61
N GLU A 500 11.80 19.38 0.88
CA GLU A 500 12.89 18.44 0.63
C GLU A 500 13.97 19.07 -0.27
N LEU A 501 15.24 18.80 0.03
CA LEU A 501 16.36 19.28 -0.78
C LEU A 501 17.56 18.32 -0.73
N ASP A 502 18.32 18.31 -1.82
CA ASP A 502 19.53 17.50 -1.95
C ASP A 502 20.66 18.05 -1.07
N LEU A 503 21.38 17.15 -0.42
CA LEU A 503 22.46 17.45 0.51
C LEU A 503 23.78 16.84 0.08
N SER A 504 24.84 17.61 0.33
CA SER A 504 26.22 17.11 0.36
C SER A 504 26.69 17.11 1.81
N CYS A 505 26.92 15.92 2.36
CA CYS A 505 27.41 15.73 3.73
C CYS A 505 28.90 15.32 3.77
N PRO A 506 29.60 15.57 4.90
CA PRO A 506 31.00 15.16 5.05
C PRO A 506 31.17 13.64 4.89
N ALA A 507 32.22 13.24 4.17
CA ALA A 507 32.49 11.83 3.83
C ALA A 507 32.84 10.93 5.04
N ASP A 508 33.16 11.54 6.19
CA ASP A 508 33.57 10.83 7.40
C ASP A 508 32.46 10.87 8.46
N GLY A 509 32.10 9.70 9.01
CA GLY A 509 31.20 9.58 10.15
C GLY A 509 29.78 9.11 9.82
N ALA A 510 28.87 9.27 10.78
CA ALA A 510 27.51 8.71 10.71
C ALA A 510 26.59 9.33 9.64
N LEU A 511 27.01 10.46 9.04
CA LEU A 511 26.24 11.22 8.06
C LEU A 511 26.75 11.03 6.61
N ALA A 512 27.79 10.21 6.40
CA ALA A 512 28.45 10.07 5.10
C ALA A 512 27.57 9.49 3.98
N LYS A 513 26.44 8.86 4.33
CA LYS A 513 25.49 8.29 3.37
C LYS A 513 24.27 9.18 3.12
N ALA A 514 24.13 10.30 3.82
CA ALA A 514 22.99 11.18 3.66
C ALA A 514 23.16 12.03 2.39
N GLY A 515 22.22 11.88 1.46
CA GLY A 515 22.13 12.63 0.21
C GLY A 515 20.94 13.58 0.15
N SER A 516 20.01 13.52 1.10
CA SER A 516 18.85 14.41 1.17
C SER A 516 18.45 14.72 2.62
N LEU A 517 17.50 15.63 2.82
CA LEU A 517 16.97 15.94 4.16
C LEU A 517 16.29 14.72 4.80
N ALA A 518 15.56 13.93 4.01
CA ALA A 518 14.93 12.70 4.47
C ALA A 518 15.94 11.69 5.06
N ASP A 519 17.17 11.61 4.53
CA ASP A 519 18.23 10.75 5.07
C ASP A 519 18.74 11.18 6.47
N LEU A 520 18.47 12.44 6.85
CA LEU A 520 18.80 12.97 8.17
C LEU A 520 17.67 12.79 9.20
N ALA A 521 16.57 12.13 8.81
CA ALA A 521 15.46 11.81 9.71
C ALA A 521 15.94 11.03 10.95
N GLY A 522 15.25 11.23 12.08
CA GLY A 522 15.63 10.73 13.39
C GLY A 522 16.57 11.65 14.17
N ARG A 523 16.89 12.86 13.65
CA ARG A 523 17.70 13.87 14.33
C ARG A 523 17.11 15.27 14.13
N PRO A 524 17.10 16.14 15.16
CA PRO A 524 16.70 17.53 14.96
C PRO A 524 17.73 18.27 14.10
N LEU A 525 17.26 19.11 13.19
CA LEU A 525 18.09 19.84 12.22
C LEU A 525 18.00 21.34 12.45
N LEU A 526 19.13 22.03 12.31
CA LEU A 526 19.17 23.49 12.20
C LEU A 526 19.54 23.86 10.75
N LEU A 527 18.53 24.24 9.98
CA LEU A 527 18.72 24.75 8.62
C LEU A 527 19.11 26.23 8.70
N ALA A 528 20.24 26.57 8.10
CA ALA A 528 20.75 27.93 7.99
C ALA A 528 20.68 28.37 6.52
N ILE A 529 19.60 29.07 6.16
CA ILE A 529 19.31 29.52 4.79
C ILE A 529 19.94 30.89 4.55
N GLY A 530 20.72 31.02 3.48
CA GLY A 530 21.39 32.29 3.14
C GLY A 530 22.62 32.60 4.00
N TYR A 531 23.18 31.60 4.67
CA TYR A 531 24.46 31.72 5.38
C TYR A 531 25.58 31.22 4.47
N GLY A 532 26.37 32.13 3.91
CA GLY A 532 27.51 31.79 3.06
C GLY A 532 28.72 31.29 3.85
N ASP A 533 29.11 32.00 4.91
CA ASP A 533 30.31 31.70 5.70
C ASP A 533 29.99 31.57 7.19
N VAL A 534 29.82 30.33 7.66
CA VAL A 534 29.65 30.04 9.08
C VAL A 534 31.00 29.64 9.70
N PRO A 535 31.47 30.32 10.76
CA PRO A 535 32.74 29.98 11.41
C PRO A 535 32.78 28.54 11.90
N ALA A 536 33.91 27.84 11.66
CA ALA A 536 34.09 26.44 12.06
C ALA A 536 33.85 26.20 13.56
N GLN A 537 34.18 27.18 14.41
CA GLN A 537 33.94 27.11 15.86
C GLN A 537 32.45 27.14 16.20
N ALA A 538 31.63 27.90 15.46
CA ALA A 538 30.19 27.93 15.65
C ALA A 538 29.53 26.62 15.19
N LEU A 539 29.98 26.07 14.04
CA LEU A 539 29.55 24.74 13.58
C LEU A 539 29.93 23.63 14.59
N ALA A 540 31.12 23.71 15.19
CA ALA A 540 31.53 22.78 16.23
C ALA A 540 30.65 22.91 17.49
N ALA A 541 30.27 24.13 17.87
CA ALA A 541 29.41 24.37 19.03
C ALA A 541 27.99 23.79 18.84
N VAL A 542 27.40 23.93 17.64
CA VAL A 542 26.09 23.31 17.34
C VAL A 542 26.19 21.78 17.32
N ARG A 543 27.22 21.21 16.69
CA ARG A 543 27.45 19.75 16.64
C ARG A 543 27.74 19.11 18.00
N ALA A 544 28.10 19.90 19.02
CA ALA A 544 28.21 19.42 20.39
C ALA A 544 26.84 19.18 21.05
N THR A 545 25.74 19.60 20.40
CA THR A 545 24.36 19.30 20.77
C THR A 545 23.81 18.15 19.91
N PRO A 546 22.60 17.62 20.22
CA PRO A 546 21.93 16.65 19.35
C PRO A 546 21.50 17.19 17.97
N VAL A 547 21.60 18.51 17.74
CA VAL A 547 21.13 19.18 16.52
C VAL A 547 22.17 19.12 15.41
N VAL A 548 21.75 18.69 14.22
CA VAL A 548 22.60 18.66 13.02
C VAL A 548 22.50 20.00 12.28
N PRO A 549 23.60 20.76 12.13
CA PRO A 549 23.58 21.98 11.32
C PRO A 549 23.61 21.64 9.83
N VAL A 550 22.71 22.25 9.07
CA VAL A 550 22.61 22.15 7.60
C VAL A 550 22.74 23.55 7.01
N ILE A 551 23.75 23.77 6.18
CA ILE A 551 24.02 25.09 5.58
C ILE A 551 23.47 25.13 4.16
N VAL A 552 22.52 26.02 3.90
CA VAL A 552 21.91 26.20 2.57
C VAL A 552 22.39 27.52 2.00
N SER A 553 23.32 27.42 1.04
CA SER A 553 23.82 28.57 0.30
C SER A 553 22.82 28.96 -0.79
N THR A 554 22.50 30.25 -0.86
CA THR A 554 21.69 30.81 -1.95
C THR A 554 22.56 31.23 -3.14
N ASN A 555 23.89 31.16 -3.00
CA ASN A 555 24.84 31.39 -4.07
C ASN A 555 25.31 30.03 -4.63
N PRO A 556 24.97 29.70 -5.89
CA PRO A 556 25.35 28.41 -6.49
C PRO A 556 26.87 28.20 -6.56
N ASP A 557 27.65 29.27 -6.61
CA ASP A 557 29.12 29.21 -6.68
C ASP A 557 29.79 29.04 -5.30
N GLN A 558 29.03 29.16 -4.21
CA GLN A 558 29.54 29.05 -2.85
C GLN A 558 29.16 27.69 -2.25
N ALA A 559 30.10 26.75 -2.31
CA ALA A 559 29.93 25.43 -1.72
C ALA A 559 29.76 25.50 -0.19
N PRO A 560 28.92 24.63 0.40
CA PRO A 560 28.77 24.57 1.84
C PRO A 560 30.08 24.16 2.54
N PRO A 561 30.27 24.51 3.82
CA PRO A 561 31.47 24.14 4.56
C PRO A 561 31.65 22.63 4.62
N ALA A 562 32.85 22.13 4.27
CA ALA A 562 33.16 20.68 4.25
C ALA A 562 32.98 19.95 5.59
N SER A 563 32.76 20.67 6.68
CA SER A 563 32.56 20.13 8.03
C SER A 563 31.07 19.99 8.42
N ALA A 564 30.14 20.41 7.58
CA ALA A 564 28.70 20.31 7.82
C ALA A 564 28.00 19.76 6.58
N CYS A 565 26.78 19.23 6.77
CA CYS A 565 25.91 18.98 5.64
C CYS A 565 25.46 20.31 5.04
N GLY A 566 25.28 20.36 3.74
CA GLY A 566 24.74 21.56 3.11
C GLY A 566 24.30 21.35 1.67
N SER A 567 23.71 22.41 1.12
CA SER A 567 23.15 22.43 -0.22
C SER A 567 23.40 23.77 -0.90
N THR A 568 23.52 23.73 -2.22
CA THR A 568 23.53 24.90 -3.11
C THR A 568 22.24 24.91 -3.90
N SER A 569 21.13 25.31 -3.27
CA SER A 569 19.82 25.41 -3.91
C SER A 569 19.25 26.82 -3.73
N PRO A 570 19.27 27.64 -4.81
CA PRO A 570 18.54 28.90 -4.83
C PRO A 570 17.04 28.72 -4.57
N GLU A 571 16.48 27.59 -5.00
CA GLU A 571 15.07 27.22 -4.83
C GLU A 571 14.71 27.03 -3.36
N ALA A 572 15.61 26.43 -2.57
CA ALA A 572 15.44 26.33 -1.11
C ALA A 572 15.31 27.70 -0.44
N ALA A 573 15.99 28.74 -0.97
CA ALA A 573 15.81 30.10 -0.48
C ALA A 573 14.36 30.57 -0.65
N VAL A 574 13.77 30.32 -1.82
CA VAL A 574 12.38 30.69 -2.13
C VAL A 574 11.43 29.95 -1.21
N ALA A 575 11.60 28.63 -1.09
CA ALA A 575 10.72 27.77 -0.30
C ALA A 575 10.72 28.15 1.20
N TYR A 576 11.91 28.21 1.82
CA TYR A 576 12.02 28.48 3.26
C TYR A 576 11.76 29.94 3.65
N ARG A 577 11.91 30.90 2.73
CA ARG A 577 11.52 32.29 2.99
C ARG A 577 10.00 32.46 2.92
N THR A 578 9.36 31.81 1.94
CA THR A 578 7.89 31.84 1.78
C THR A 578 7.22 31.18 2.98
N ILE A 579 7.62 29.96 3.33
CA ILE A 579 7.08 29.21 4.49
C ILE A 579 7.30 29.92 5.82
N GLY A 580 8.25 30.86 5.85
CA GLY A 580 8.64 31.61 7.02
C GLY A 580 8.04 33.01 7.16
N GLY A 581 7.30 33.46 6.15
CA GLY A 581 6.81 34.85 6.08
C GLY A 581 7.94 35.91 6.04
N ALA A 582 9.16 35.51 5.65
CA ALA A 582 10.36 36.35 5.73
C ALA A 582 11.00 36.48 4.33
N PRO A 583 10.65 37.50 3.53
CA PRO A 583 11.01 37.55 2.10
C PRO A 583 12.50 37.82 1.84
N GLU A 584 13.24 38.36 2.81
CA GLU A 584 14.65 38.74 2.66
C GLU A 584 15.50 38.36 3.88
N GLY A 585 16.82 38.27 3.66
CA GLY A 585 17.81 38.06 4.70
C GLY A 585 18.13 36.59 5.03
N PRO A 586 19.14 36.36 5.91
CA PRO A 586 19.50 35.04 6.40
C PRO A 586 18.48 34.54 7.44
N LEU A 587 18.21 33.23 7.41
CA LEU A 587 17.13 32.61 8.17
C LEU A 587 17.58 31.31 8.83
N LEU A 588 17.21 31.11 10.09
CA LEU A 588 17.43 29.87 10.82
C LEU A 588 16.09 29.17 11.03
N VAL A 589 16.04 27.89 10.70
CA VAL A 589 14.86 27.04 10.83
C VAL A 589 15.22 25.80 11.62
N LEU A 590 14.49 25.54 12.71
CA LEU A 590 14.59 24.30 13.46
C LEU A 590 13.57 23.30 12.93
N VAL A 591 14.07 22.12 12.57
CA VAL A 591 13.28 20.95 12.16
C VAL A 591 13.43 19.87 13.22
N ASP A 592 12.34 19.22 13.62
CA ASP A 592 12.40 18.09 14.55
C ASP A 592 12.86 16.79 13.87
N SER A 593 13.09 15.75 14.66
CA SER A 593 13.55 14.43 14.20
C SER A 593 12.58 13.73 13.24
N ARG A 594 11.34 14.20 13.11
CA ARG A 594 10.33 13.66 12.19
C ARG A 594 10.21 14.48 10.91
N GLY A 595 11.04 15.51 10.75
CA GLY A 595 11.02 16.38 9.58
C GLY A 595 10.02 17.53 9.67
N ALA A 596 9.45 17.82 10.86
CA ALA A 596 8.47 18.89 11.02
C ALA A 596 9.15 20.24 11.30
N LEU A 597 8.67 21.31 10.67
CA LEU A 597 9.08 22.68 10.97
C LEU A 597 8.60 23.09 12.36
N ARG A 598 9.48 23.68 13.18
CA ARG A 598 9.18 24.00 14.60
C ARG A 598 9.25 25.47 14.91
N THR A 599 10.37 26.10 14.59
CA THR A 599 10.56 27.52 14.84
C THR A 599 11.53 28.11 13.83
N ILE A 600 11.28 29.36 13.49
CA ILE A 600 11.99 30.13 12.50
C ILE A 600 12.32 31.50 13.07
N TRP A 601 13.53 31.97 12.81
CA TRP A 601 13.97 33.28 13.25
C TRP A 601 15.08 33.83 12.37
N GLN A 602 15.19 35.15 12.35
CA GLN A 602 16.32 35.86 11.74
C GLN A 602 17.33 36.23 12.83
N GLY A 603 18.62 36.12 12.53
CA GLY A 603 19.67 36.50 13.49
C GLY A 603 21.05 35.93 13.16
N PRO A 604 22.05 36.14 14.03
CA PRO A 604 23.35 35.51 13.86
C PRO A 604 23.24 33.99 14.04
N PHE A 605 24.11 33.25 13.33
CA PHE A 605 24.24 31.81 13.54
C PHE A 605 24.61 31.52 15.01
N PRO A 606 24.01 30.51 15.68
CA PRO A 606 24.29 30.23 17.10
C PRO A 606 25.77 29.89 17.33
N ALA A 607 26.48 30.79 18.00
CA ALA A 607 27.92 30.64 18.28
C ALA A 607 28.30 30.84 19.76
N THR A 608 27.46 31.54 20.54
CA THR A 608 27.72 31.79 21.97
C THR A 608 27.14 30.68 22.83
N PRO A 609 27.71 30.41 24.03
CA PRO A 609 27.15 29.40 24.95
C PRO A 609 25.67 29.61 25.26
N ALA A 610 25.23 30.87 25.41
CA ALA A 610 23.82 31.21 25.63
C ALA A 610 22.94 30.86 24.42
N ALA A 611 23.37 31.20 23.20
CA ALA A 611 22.62 30.87 21.98
C ALA A 611 22.53 29.35 21.74
N ILE A 612 23.60 28.62 22.03
CA ILE A 612 23.63 27.15 21.95
C ILE A 612 22.69 26.52 22.99
N ALA A 613 22.66 27.04 24.21
CA ALA A 613 21.72 26.57 25.24
C ALA A 613 20.25 26.80 24.83
N VAL A 614 19.95 27.95 24.22
CA VAL A 614 18.60 28.24 23.70
C VAL A 614 18.23 27.30 22.55
N LEU A 615 19.15 27.04 21.62
CA LEU A 615 18.92 26.10 20.52
C LEU A 615 18.65 24.68 21.04
N ALA A 616 19.49 24.20 21.96
CA ALA A 616 19.33 22.87 22.55
C ALA A 616 17.99 22.73 23.30
N ALA A 617 17.59 23.74 24.07
CA ALA A 617 16.30 23.75 24.76
C ALA A 617 15.11 23.74 23.79
N LYS A 618 15.18 24.50 22.68
CA LYS A 618 14.15 24.49 21.62
C LYS A 618 14.05 23.13 20.94
N ALA A 619 15.18 22.49 20.65
CA ALA A 619 15.21 21.15 20.06
C ALA A 619 14.62 20.10 21.03
N GLU A 620 15.02 20.13 22.31
CA GLU A 620 14.48 19.22 23.32
C GLU A 620 12.96 19.38 23.51
N GLU A 621 12.46 20.62 23.50
CA GLU A 621 11.02 20.89 23.58
C GLU A 621 10.28 20.34 22.35
N ALA A 622 10.83 20.53 21.15
CA ALA A 622 10.24 20.00 19.92
C ALA A 622 10.16 18.47 19.93
N GLU A 623 11.19 17.79 20.42
CA GLU A 623 11.21 16.33 20.55
C GLU A 623 10.24 15.82 21.64
N ARG A 624 10.05 16.58 22.73
CA ARG A 624 9.07 16.24 23.79
C ARG A 624 7.63 16.43 23.35
N HIS A 625 7.36 17.37 22.45
CA HIS A 625 6.04 17.66 21.90
C HIS A 625 6.04 17.56 20.37
N PRO A 626 6.21 16.35 19.84
CA PRO A 626 6.51 16.17 18.44
C PRO A 626 5.23 16.25 17.60
N PHE A 627 5.31 16.95 16.47
CA PHE A 627 4.19 16.99 15.53
C PHE A 627 4.08 15.65 14.79
N ALA A 628 2.89 15.36 14.26
CA ALA A 628 2.74 14.34 13.24
C ALA A 628 3.13 14.97 11.89
N THR A 629 4.05 14.36 11.14
CA THR A 629 4.40 14.75 9.77
C THR A 629 3.78 13.76 8.78
N GLY A 630 3.17 14.27 7.72
CA GLY A 630 2.46 13.47 6.72
C GLY A 630 1.00 13.89 6.58
N GLY A 631 0.57 14.11 5.33
CA GLY A 631 -0.69 14.76 4.97
C GLY A 631 -1.93 14.26 5.70
N GLY A 632 -2.83 15.19 6.02
CA GLY A 632 -4.24 14.92 6.30
C GLY A 632 -4.53 14.07 7.54
N GLY A 633 -3.59 13.94 8.47
CA GLY A 633 -3.93 13.54 9.83
C GLY A 633 -4.57 14.72 10.56
N HIS A 634 -5.85 15.01 10.27
CA HIS A 634 -6.67 15.97 11.00
C HIS A 634 -6.55 15.70 12.49
N HIS A 635 -5.69 16.45 13.18
CA HIS A 635 -5.53 16.42 14.62
C HIS A 635 -5.79 17.81 15.17
N HIS A 636 -7.06 17.99 15.50
CA HIS A 636 -7.67 18.82 16.52
C HIS A 636 -6.71 19.41 17.57
N HIS A 637 -6.85 20.72 17.74
CA HIS A 637 -6.83 21.35 19.06
C HIS A 637 -8.25 21.50 19.59
#